data_AF-A0A323UTE6-F1
#
_entry.id   AF-A0A323UTE6-F1
#
_cell.length_a   1.000
_cell.length_b   1.000
_cell.length_c   1.000
_cell.angle_alpha   90.00
_cell.angle_beta   90.00
_cell.angle_gamma   90.00
#
_symmetry.space_group_name_H-M   'P 1'
#
loop_
_entity.id
_entity.type
_entity.pdbx_description
1 polymer ?
#
loop_
_entity_poly.entity_id
_entity_poly.type
_entity_poly.pdbx_seq_one_letter_code
_entity_poly.pdbx_strand_id
1 'polypeptide(L)'
;MLTLPLSLTARLEQARARVAADCKPLDAPYPAYAVFLSVSDGGQRAHVTHACEENFDQAWGQACMQLGELVERHKLKGRWLRIDWVESAKPISMSALDERLRNTKRNYFRHGLALDKGLTQAYTELELNANAMLYAGSSIPHAQFNPKNFAVYAQRRHGASARLPAQPDETLHLLALQGVFITEEGELLALGGPGPDAGRRALTLTPETTLARVEQGANYLATQVREDGRFIYGWFPCFDREIASYNTLRHASSTYAMLEAWELTRDDALLQAIERALDHLVSTLIRPYTLADGRQLAFLIDTGDEIKLGGNAVCLLALVKHSELTGSDRHMQVMERLALGIAYMQHADSGRFDHVLNASDLSVKAAFRIIYYDGEAAFGLMRLHGLTRDARWLAIVEKAFEHFIAAEHWRAHDHWLSYCVNELTRHRPLEQYFRFGIRNIADYLDFVLERETTFPTLLELMLAAEQMLNRLNETPSVRDLLADIDIGKFYRALDFRAHHLLNGHFWPELAMYFRNPARILGSFFIRHHGFRVRIDDVEHYLSGFVAYHAFLMRGGTSQALADLQQTTQTLKHARQTRTASPRVPGMPNWRADDVLAATGGRWARPPQSPRWQATGLCIWLPSLRAGQMIALRPSTGKGGVPPSVLPQAPFLPQAVIASEPALDLVPAPIPVLEVPDLNRAILDLGRFARRHIRGRIIGITGSAGKTTTVAMLARALRPWGEVGQTAHNANLPHGIAWNLASIPWDVPHIVMEMAIGRMQQNAELVRPHVGVVTNIAAAHLEHHGTTAEVARRKSRIFSAMDDDGVAVLNRDMAEWEIVHEAACRRGLRVIHYGQGRDCDVRLLQYESASGEILIHAGGRNHRYCLGAPGRHMAYNSLACVAVALALDLPLEPLLLQFGDFQPVDGRGATHDLQIGPRRLRILDEAYNANPVSMRAAIELARELSPPRPDGRRILVLGDMLELGPTSEQLHQALWPVISDAAADLLVLCGQHMRSLFDMARQHIASAWFETPEALNEALIDLLRDGDLVLIKSSGGTGLSRSVDLLKRAASADES
;
A
#
# COMPACT_ATOMS: atom_id res chain seq x y z
N MET A 1 -23.44 11.46 43.79
CA MET A 1 -23.72 12.91 43.72
C MET A 1 -23.61 13.30 42.25
N LEU A 2 -24.73 13.54 41.57
CA LEU A 2 -24.71 14.03 40.18
C LEU A 2 -24.28 15.50 40.21
N THR A 3 -23.08 15.79 39.72
CA THR A 3 -22.61 17.16 39.46
C THR A 3 -23.57 17.83 38.48
N LEU A 4 -24.10 19.01 38.85
CA LEU A 4 -24.92 19.81 37.95
C LEU A 4 -24.14 20.13 36.66
N PRO A 5 -24.76 20.09 35.47
CA PRO A 5 -24.07 20.39 34.23
C PRO A 5 -23.50 21.81 34.25
N LEU A 6 -22.25 21.95 33.81
CA LEU A 6 -21.57 23.25 33.77
C LEU A 6 -22.27 24.18 32.77
N SER A 7 -22.40 25.46 33.14
CA SER A 7 -22.88 26.48 32.20
C SER A 7 -21.97 26.55 30.96
N LEU A 8 -22.52 27.00 29.83
CA LEU A 8 -21.72 27.19 28.60
C LEU A 8 -20.52 28.11 28.84
N THR A 9 -20.73 29.19 29.60
CA THR A 9 -19.68 30.14 29.98
C THR A 9 -18.57 29.45 30.78
N ALA A 10 -18.92 28.65 31.79
CA ALA A 10 -17.93 27.93 32.60
C ALA A 10 -17.11 26.94 31.76
N ARG A 11 -17.74 26.27 30.78
CA ARG A 11 -17.03 25.35 29.85
C ARG A 11 -16.11 26.09 28.89
N LEU A 12 -16.51 27.25 28.39
CA LEU A 12 -15.64 28.12 27.58
C LEU A 12 -14.43 28.60 28.41
N GLU A 13 -14.65 29.06 29.64
CA GLU A 13 -13.57 29.47 30.55
C GLU A 13 -12.59 28.33 30.82
N GLN A 14 -13.09 27.12 31.07
CA GLN A 14 -12.29 25.93 31.28
C GLN A 14 -11.42 25.59 30.06
N ALA A 15 -11.97 25.69 28.85
CA ALA A 15 -11.22 25.37 27.64
C ALA A 15 -10.24 26.46 27.22
N ARG A 16 -10.49 27.73 27.55
CA ARG A 16 -9.66 28.85 27.11
C ARG A 16 -8.18 28.64 27.45
N ALA A 17 -7.87 28.25 28.70
CA ALA A 17 -6.49 28.06 29.12
C ALA A 17 -5.77 26.97 28.30
N ARG A 18 -6.49 25.89 27.96
CA ARG A 18 -5.93 24.80 27.16
C ARG A 18 -5.72 25.23 25.71
N VAL A 19 -6.71 25.88 25.10
CA VAL A 19 -6.64 26.33 23.71
C VAL A 19 -5.56 27.41 23.57
N ALA A 20 -5.43 28.33 24.53
CA ALA A 20 -4.38 29.35 24.52
C ALA A 20 -2.96 28.76 24.55
N ALA A 21 -2.78 27.60 25.21
CA ALA A 21 -1.48 26.93 25.28
C ALA A 21 -1.11 26.21 23.97
N ASP A 22 -2.10 25.67 23.27
CA ASP A 22 -1.88 24.83 22.07
C ASP A 22 -2.06 25.62 20.75
N CYS A 23 -2.82 26.72 20.74
CA CYS A 23 -3.10 27.53 19.57
C CYS A 23 -1.92 28.46 19.27
N LYS A 24 -1.19 28.16 18.19
CA LYS A 24 -0.03 28.94 17.74
C LYS A 24 -0.42 29.95 16.67
N PRO A 25 0.29 31.09 16.57
CA PRO A 25 0.04 32.05 15.51
C PRO A 25 0.35 31.44 14.13
N LEU A 26 -0.50 31.69 13.15
CA LEU A 26 -0.29 31.36 11.75
C LEU A 26 0.78 32.26 11.13
N ASP A 27 1.50 31.72 10.16
CA ASP A 27 2.46 32.50 9.39
C ASP A 27 1.76 33.57 8.55
N ALA A 28 2.41 34.73 8.43
CA ALA A 28 2.00 35.72 7.45
C ALA A 28 1.93 35.06 6.06
N PRO A 29 0.89 35.32 5.27
CA PRO A 29 0.03 36.50 5.37
C PRO A 29 -1.40 36.23 5.87
N TYR A 30 -1.60 35.20 6.69
CA TYR A 30 -2.89 34.89 7.32
C TYR A 30 -3.07 35.66 8.63
N PRO A 31 -4.32 35.85 9.11
CA PRO A 31 -4.55 36.31 10.48
C PRO A 31 -3.84 35.38 11.47
N ALA A 32 -3.16 35.93 12.48
CA ALA A 32 -2.38 35.11 13.40
C ALA A 32 -3.22 34.00 14.07
N TYR A 33 -4.47 34.25 14.44
CA TYR A 33 -5.31 33.26 15.12
C TYR A 33 -6.65 33.11 14.42
N ALA A 34 -7.08 31.87 14.19
CA ALA A 34 -8.41 31.53 13.68
C ALA A 34 -9.02 30.43 14.55
N VAL A 35 -10.10 30.76 15.27
CA VAL A 35 -10.76 29.86 16.25
C VAL A 35 -12.21 29.65 15.85
N PHE A 36 -12.62 28.39 15.77
CA PHE A 36 -13.97 27.92 15.45
C PHE A 36 -14.64 27.39 16.72
N LEU A 37 -15.90 27.76 16.93
CA LEU A 37 -16.75 27.23 18.00
C LEU A 37 -17.97 26.54 17.40
N SER A 38 -18.11 25.25 17.64
CA SER A 38 -19.24 24.44 17.18
C SER A 38 -20.09 23.98 18.37
N VAL A 39 -21.39 24.21 18.33
CA VAL A 39 -22.32 23.92 19.44
C VAL A 39 -23.53 23.13 18.99
N SER A 40 -23.94 22.13 19.77
CA SER A 40 -25.16 21.34 19.52
C SER A 40 -25.77 20.85 20.84
N ASP A 41 -27.10 20.66 20.85
CA ASP A 41 -27.81 19.96 21.92
C ASP A 41 -28.02 18.46 21.64
N GLY A 42 -27.50 17.97 20.51
CA GLY A 42 -27.60 16.58 20.06
C GLY A 42 -28.88 16.23 19.31
N GLY A 43 -29.93 17.04 19.39
CA GLY A 43 -31.17 16.85 18.61
C GLY A 43 -31.09 17.36 17.16
N GLN A 44 -30.15 18.26 16.87
CA GLN A 44 -29.96 18.84 15.54
C GLN A 44 -28.48 19.10 15.26
N ARG A 45 -28.16 19.22 13.96
CA ARG A 45 -26.83 19.59 13.48
C ARG A 45 -26.27 20.80 14.23
N ALA A 46 -24.98 20.74 14.53
CA ALA A 46 -24.23 21.78 15.19
C ALA A 46 -24.27 23.09 14.40
N HIS A 47 -24.26 24.17 15.16
CA HIS A 47 -24.04 25.51 14.64
C HIS A 47 -22.59 25.90 14.88
N VAL A 48 -21.97 26.52 13.87
CA VAL A 48 -20.55 26.87 13.90
C VAL A 48 -20.41 28.39 13.81
N THR A 49 -19.54 28.97 14.63
CA THR A 49 -19.03 30.35 14.52
C THR A 49 -17.50 30.32 14.43
N HIS A 50 -16.89 31.40 13.93
CA HIS A 50 -15.43 31.53 13.97
C HIS A 50 -15.02 32.99 13.97
N ALA A 51 -13.85 33.26 14.55
CA ALA A 51 -13.22 34.57 14.58
C ALA A 51 -11.75 34.46 14.17
N CYS A 52 -11.26 35.51 13.53
CA CYS A 52 -9.90 35.59 12.99
C CYS A 52 -9.29 36.94 13.39
N GLU A 53 -8.24 36.93 14.21
CA GLU A 53 -7.61 38.15 14.74
C GLU A 53 -6.08 37.97 14.84
N GLU A 54 -5.35 39.08 14.98
CA GLU A 54 -3.89 39.05 15.19
C GLU A 54 -3.49 38.69 16.64
N ASN A 55 -4.45 38.76 17.57
CA ASN A 55 -4.26 38.44 18.97
C ASN A 55 -5.22 37.33 19.40
N PHE A 56 -4.70 36.32 20.10
CA PHE A 56 -5.49 35.16 20.55
C PHE A 56 -6.69 35.56 21.42
N ASP A 57 -6.53 36.51 22.35
CA ASP A 57 -7.60 36.93 23.25
C ASP A 57 -8.72 37.66 22.52
N GLN A 58 -8.37 38.41 21.48
CA GLN A 58 -9.34 39.05 20.59
C GLN A 58 -10.10 38.00 19.78
N ALA A 59 -9.40 37.06 19.13
CA ALA A 59 -10.03 35.96 18.39
C ALA A 59 -10.97 35.15 19.29
N TRP A 60 -10.50 34.78 20.48
CA TRP A 60 -11.28 34.02 21.46
C TRP A 60 -12.52 34.80 21.93
N GLY A 61 -12.35 36.07 22.32
CA GLY A 61 -13.43 36.92 22.80
C GLY A 61 -14.51 37.14 21.73
N GLN A 62 -14.09 37.41 20.50
CA GLN A 62 -15.01 37.59 19.38
C GLN A 62 -15.74 36.28 19.04
N ALA A 63 -15.05 35.14 19.03
CA ALA A 63 -15.68 33.84 18.80
C ALA A 63 -16.74 33.55 19.88
N CYS A 64 -16.42 33.78 21.15
CA CYS A 64 -17.34 33.57 22.28
C CYS A 64 -18.57 34.49 22.20
N MET A 65 -18.38 35.77 21.84
CA MET A 65 -19.48 36.72 21.64
C MET A 65 -20.42 36.25 20.54
N GLN A 66 -19.88 35.88 19.37
CA GLN A 66 -20.67 35.34 18.26
C GLN A 66 -21.41 34.05 18.63
N LEU A 67 -20.76 33.17 19.41
CA LEU A 67 -21.38 31.95 19.91
C LEU A 67 -22.55 32.26 20.87
N GLY A 68 -22.39 33.25 21.77
CA GLY A 68 -23.45 33.70 22.67
C GLY A 68 -24.69 34.16 21.92
N GLU A 69 -24.52 35.04 20.93
CA GLU A 69 -25.62 35.49 20.06
C GLU A 69 -26.30 34.32 19.34
N LEU A 70 -25.51 33.34 18.88
CA LEU A 70 -26.01 32.17 18.18
C LEU A 70 -26.85 31.29 19.12
N VAL A 71 -26.34 31.03 20.32
CA VAL A 71 -26.99 30.21 21.35
C VAL A 71 -28.32 30.82 21.77
N GLU A 72 -28.37 32.13 21.97
CA GLU A 72 -29.62 32.85 22.26
C GLU A 72 -30.61 32.77 21.09
N ARG A 73 -30.15 33.05 19.87
CA ARG A 73 -30.98 33.04 18.66
C ARG A 73 -31.63 31.67 18.41
N HIS A 74 -30.89 30.59 18.65
CA HIS A 74 -31.36 29.22 18.45
C HIS A 74 -31.88 28.54 19.72
N LYS A 75 -31.91 29.26 20.86
CA LYS A 75 -32.34 28.76 22.17
C LYS A 75 -31.62 27.45 22.57
N LEU A 76 -30.32 27.38 22.32
CA LEU A 76 -29.50 26.22 22.60
C LEU A 76 -29.10 26.17 24.08
N LYS A 77 -28.98 24.95 24.64
CA LYS A 77 -28.36 24.74 25.95
C LYS A 77 -26.84 24.61 25.86
N GLY A 78 -26.35 24.33 24.66
CA GLY A 78 -24.95 24.11 24.37
C GLY A 78 -24.43 22.80 24.96
N ARG A 79 -25.24 21.73 24.91
CA ARG A 79 -24.89 20.42 25.49
C ARG A 79 -23.48 19.96 25.11
N TRP A 80 -23.14 20.09 23.83
CA TRP A 80 -21.85 19.71 23.27
C TRP A 80 -21.17 20.93 22.66
N LEU A 81 -19.92 21.14 23.05
CA LEU A 81 -19.09 22.23 22.55
C LEU A 81 -17.81 21.65 21.97
N ARG A 82 -17.50 22.01 20.72
CA ARG A 82 -16.24 21.71 20.07
C ARG A 82 -15.55 23.01 19.68
N ILE A 83 -14.25 23.08 19.95
CA ILE A 83 -13.41 24.21 19.63
C ILE A 83 -12.32 23.70 18.69
N ASP A 84 -12.23 24.25 17.49
CA ASP A 84 -11.15 23.97 16.56
C ASP A 84 -10.34 25.24 16.31
N TRP A 85 -9.03 25.11 16.06
CA TRP A 85 -8.20 26.20 15.58
C TRP A 85 -7.35 25.75 14.40
N VAL A 86 -6.93 26.71 13.59
CA VAL A 86 -6.08 26.45 12.42
C VAL A 86 -4.62 26.34 12.89
N GLU A 87 -3.97 25.22 12.61
CA GLU A 87 -2.53 25.03 12.85
C GLU A 87 -1.68 25.48 11.67
N SER A 88 -2.21 25.36 10.45
CA SER A 88 -1.57 25.89 9.25
C SER A 88 -2.60 26.16 8.14
N ALA A 89 -2.31 27.18 7.35
CA ALA A 89 -3.07 27.55 6.16
C ALA A 89 -2.12 27.59 4.94
N LYS A 90 -2.54 26.97 3.83
CA LYS A 90 -1.73 26.95 2.59
C LYS A 90 -2.59 27.34 1.39
N PRO A 91 -2.10 28.22 0.49
CA PRO A 91 -2.85 28.56 -0.70
C PRO A 91 -2.95 27.34 -1.63
N ILE A 92 -4.08 27.20 -2.32
CA ILE A 92 -4.31 26.19 -3.35
C ILE A 92 -5.19 26.80 -4.44
N SER A 93 -4.91 26.56 -5.71
CA SER A 93 -5.86 26.94 -6.77
C SER A 93 -7.06 25.99 -6.77
N MET A 94 -8.22 26.45 -7.23
CA MET A 94 -9.40 25.58 -7.39
C MET A 94 -9.09 24.35 -8.26
N SER A 95 -8.32 24.52 -9.33
CA SER A 95 -7.80 23.44 -10.20
C SER A 95 -7.00 22.38 -9.41
N ALA A 96 -6.05 22.82 -8.59
CA ALA A 96 -5.22 21.91 -7.78
C ALA A 96 -6.05 21.25 -6.65
N LEU A 97 -7.03 21.95 -6.10
CA LEU A 97 -7.97 21.37 -5.14
C LEU A 97 -8.80 20.27 -5.79
N ASP A 98 -9.34 20.50 -6.99
CA ASP A 98 -10.09 19.50 -7.74
C ASP A 98 -9.25 18.25 -8.06
N GLU A 99 -7.99 18.44 -8.45
CA GLU A 99 -7.06 17.32 -8.63
C GLU A 99 -6.82 16.55 -7.33
N ARG A 100 -6.59 17.27 -6.22
CA ARG A 100 -6.42 16.65 -4.90
C ARG A 100 -7.67 15.89 -4.47
N LEU A 101 -8.86 16.43 -4.70
CA LEU A 101 -10.14 15.79 -4.39
C LEU A 101 -10.32 14.51 -5.22
N ARG A 102 -10.00 14.54 -6.53
CA ARG A 102 -10.02 13.35 -7.42
C ARG A 102 -9.09 12.24 -6.93
N ASN A 103 -7.94 12.61 -6.35
CA ASN A 103 -6.97 11.68 -5.77
C ASN A 103 -7.27 11.29 -4.31
N THR A 104 -8.36 11.80 -3.72
CA THR A 104 -8.76 11.51 -2.34
C THR A 104 -10.01 10.63 -2.36
N LYS A 105 -10.01 9.52 -1.61
CA LYS A 105 -11.20 8.69 -1.47
C LYS A 105 -12.39 9.50 -0.93
N ARG A 106 -13.60 9.18 -1.41
CA ARG A 106 -14.84 9.87 -1.00
C ARG A 106 -14.95 9.95 0.52
N ASN A 107 -15.22 11.16 1.03
CA ASN A 107 -15.30 11.51 2.46
C ASN A 107 -13.98 11.38 3.27
N TYR A 108 -12.83 11.14 2.62
CA TYR A 108 -11.50 11.10 3.27
C TYR A 108 -10.70 12.39 3.04
N PHE A 109 -11.33 13.47 2.56
CA PHE A 109 -10.69 14.77 2.55
C PHE A 109 -10.65 15.33 3.97
N ARG A 110 -9.48 15.26 4.63
CA ARG A 110 -9.29 15.58 6.06
C ARG A 110 -8.75 17.00 6.33
N HIS A 111 -9.20 17.98 5.56
CA HIS A 111 -8.78 19.38 5.70
C HIS A 111 -10.01 20.30 5.71
N GLY A 112 -9.88 21.45 6.38
CA GLY A 112 -10.79 22.57 6.19
C GLY A 112 -10.47 23.36 4.92
N LEU A 113 -11.36 24.26 4.56
CA LEU A 113 -11.24 25.10 3.37
C LEU A 113 -11.68 26.52 3.70
N ALA A 114 -10.86 27.50 3.39
CA ALA A 114 -11.24 28.90 3.36
C ALA A 114 -11.25 29.41 1.92
N LEU A 115 -12.24 30.25 1.62
CA LEU A 115 -12.38 30.84 0.30
C LEU A 115 -11.53 32.11 0.18
N ASP A 116 -11.21 32.79 1.27
CA ASP A 116 -10.43 34.01 1.26
C ASP A 116 -9.24 33.92 2.22
N LYS A 117 -8.23 34.75 1.94
CA LYS A 117 -7.00 34.84 2.71
C LYS A 117 -7.20 35.33 4.15
N GLY A 118 -8.24 36.13 4.38
CA GLY A 118 -8.64 36.59 5.71
C GLY A 118 -9.35 35.52 6.53
N LEU A 119 -9.57 34.33 5.95
CA LEU A 119 -10.26 33.21 6.57
C LEU A 119 -11.69 33.55 7.02
N THR A 120 -12.33 34.55 6.41
CA THR A 120 -13.67 35.02 6.79
C THR A 120 -14.80 34.12 6.28
N GLN A 121 -14.55 33.40 5.18
CA GLN A 121 -15.40 32.37 4.59
C GLN A 121 -14.69 31.02 4.73
N ALA A 122 -14.48 30.59 5.98
CA ALA A 122 -13.78 29.35 6.33
C ALA A 122 -14.72 28.26 6.87
N TYR A 123 -14.45 27.02 6.45
CA TYR A 123 -15.22 25.82 6.78
C TYR A 123 -14.29 24.75 7.35
N THR A 124 -14.73 24.10 8.43
CA THR A 124 -14.03 22.94 8.99
C THR A 124 -14.21 21.69 8.10
N GLU A 125 -13.35 20.70 8.31
CA GLU A 125 -13.42 19.39 7.65
C GLU A 125 -14.79 18.71 7.79
N LEU A 126 -15.37 18.76 9.00
CA LEU A 126 -16.66 18.13 9.28
C LEU A 126 -17.84 18.91 8.71
N GLU A 127 -17.75 20.23 8.59
CA GLU A 127 -18.75 21.00 7.85
C GLU A 127 -18.79 20.56 6.39
N LEU A 128 -17.62 20.44 5.73
CA LEU A 128 -17.52 20.01 4.33
C LEU A 128 -18.10 18.60 4.13
N ASN A 129 -17.72 17.66 5.00
CA ASN A 129 -18.10 16.26 4.85
C ASN A 129 -19.55 15.96 5.29
N ALA A 130 -19.98 16.44 6.46
CA ALA A 130 -21.31 16.13 7.02
C ALA A 130 -22.46 16.88 6.31
N ASN A 131 -22.15 17.98 5.62
CA ASN A 131 -23.10 18.66 4.72
C ASN A 131 -23.01 18.14 3.27
N ALA A 132 -22.21 17.10 3.01
CA ALA A 132 -22.04 16.52 1.68
C ALA A 132 -21.59 17.54 0.61
N MET A 133 -20.77 18.53 1.00
CA MET A 133 -20.22 19.56 0.12
C MET A 133 -19.13 19.01 -0.80
N LEU A 134 -18.55 17.85 -0.46
CA LEU A 134 -17.53 17.14 -1.24
C LEU A 134 -18.03 15.76 -1.77
N TYR A 135 -19.34 15.66 -2.04
CA TYR A 135 -20.00 14.42 -2.44
C TYR A 135 -20.74 14.57 -3.77
N ALA A 136 -20.31 13.83 -4.80
CA ALA A 136 -20.92 13.84 -6.13
C ALA A 136 -21.79 12.61 -6.46
N GLY A 137 -22.14 11.79 -5.45
CA GLY A 137 -23.01 10.63 -5.64
C GLY A 137 -22.36 9.30 -5.24
N SER A 138 -23.18 8.24 -5.22
CA SER A 138 -22.76 6.91 -4.77
C SER A 138 -21.86 6.18 -5.77
N SER A 139 -21.94 6.53 -7.06
CA SER A 139 -21.11 5.97 -8.14
C SER A 139 -19.70 6.56 -8.23
N ILE A 140 -19.46 7.73 -7.63
CA ILE A 140 -18.15 8.39 -7.64
C ILE A 140 -17.35 7.97 -6.39
N PRO A 141 -16.20 7.25 -6.53
CA PRO A 141 -15.46 6.69 -5.41
C PRO A 141 -14.52 7.69 -4.72
N HIS A 142 -14.30 8.86 -5.30
CA HIS A 142 -13.43 9.93 -4.81
C HIS A 142 -14.24 11.13 -4.29
N ALA A 143 -13.58 12.04 -3.57
CA ALA A 143 -14.18 13.30 -3.14
C ALA A 143 -14.34 14.23 -4.34
N GLN A 144 -15.41 15.01 -4.38
CA GLN A 144 -15.64 15.94 -5.49
C GLN A 144 -16.51 17.10 -5.01
N PHE A 145 -16.15 18.32 -5.41
CA PHE A 145 -16.89 19.52 -5.07
C PHE A 145 -18.36 19.44 -5.52
N ASN A 146 -19.29 19.66 -4.59
CA ASN A 146 -20.72 19.71 -4.85
C ASN A 146 -21.22 21.15 -4.67
N PRO A 147 -21.34 21.93 -5.75
CA PRO A 147 -21.66 23.36 -5.66
C PRO A 147 -23.05 23.60 -5.05
N LYS A 148 -24.02 22.71 -5.28
CA LYS A 148 -25.37 22.85 -4.74
C LYS A 148 -25.38 22.71 -3.22
N ASN A 149 -24.78 21.65 -2.69
CA ASN A 149 -24.73 21.44 -1.25
C ASN A 149 -23.85 22.49 -0.57
N PHE A 150 -22.75 22.89 -1.22
CA PHE A 150 -21.89 23.97 -0.75
C PHE A 150 -22.69 25.28 -0.61
N ALA A 151 -23.41 25.69 -1.65
CA ALA A 151 -24.19 26.93 -1.65
C ALA A 151 -25.22 26.95 -0.52
N VAL A 152 -25.95 25.84 -0.34
CA VAL A 152 -26.99 25.72 0.69
C VAL A 152 -26.41 25.87 2.10
N TYR A 153 -25.26 25.24 2.36
CA TYR A 153 -24.63 25.34 3.67
C TYR A 153 -23.94 26.69 3.88
N ALA A 154 -23.22 27.21 2.89
CA ALA A 154 -22.56 28.51 2.92
C ALA A 154 -23.57 29.64 3.22
N GLN A 155 -24.73 29.64 2.53
CA GLN A 155 -25.81 30.61 2.78
C GLN A 155 -26.34 30.53 4.22
N ARG A 156 -26.43 29.33 4.79
CA ARG A 156 -26.84 29.15 6.20
C ARG A 156 -25.77 29.65 7.17
N ARG A 157 -24.49 29.42 6.86
CA ARG A 157 -23.34 29.72 7.73
C ARG A 157 -22.93 31.20 7.72
N HIS A 158 -23.02 31.86 6.56
CA HIS A 158 -22.52 33.22 6.33
C HIS A 158 -23.61 34.21 5.84
N GLY A 159 -24.86 33.76 5.69
CA GLY A 159 -25.96 34.62 5.25
C GLY A 159 -25.72 35.17 3.84
N ALA A 160 -26.13 36.43 3.62
CA ALA A 160 -26.00 37.10 2.32
C ALA A 160 -24.55 37.31 1.84
N SER A 161 -23.56 37.17 2.73
CA SER A 161 -22.13 37.26 2.39
C SER A 161 -21.54 35.96 1.84
N ALA A 162 -22.32 34.87 1.84
CA ALA A 162 -21.86 33.57 1.38
C ALA A 162 -21.45 33.62 -0.10
N ARG A 163 -20.27 33.06 -0.39
CA ARG A 163 -19.74 32.95 -1.75
C ARG A 163 -19.41 31.51 -2.11
N LEU A 164 -19.32 31.26 -3.41
CA LEU A 164 -18.81 30.01 -3.98
C LEU A 164 -17.52 30.30 -4.74
N PRO A 165 -16.60 29.31 -4.82
CA PRO A 165 -15.55 29.34 -5.83
C PRO A 165 -16.17 29.40 -7.23
N ALA A 166 -15.64 30.26 -8.09
CA ALA A 166 -16.18 30.50 -9.42
C ALA A 166 -15.17 30.22 -10.54
N GLN A 167 -13.86 30.42 -10.31
CA GLN A 167 -12.84 30.30 -11.36
C GLN A 167 -11.80 29.20 -11.06
N PRO A 168 -11.29 28.46 -12.07
CA PRO A 168 -10.29 27.40 -11.86
C PRO A 168 -8.96 27.87 -11.26
N ASP A 169 -8.56 29.12 -11.53
CA ASP A 169 -7.34 29.78 -11.05
C ASP A 169 -7.56 30.54 -9.73
N GLU A 170 -8.81 30.61 -9.25
CA GLU A 170 -9.13 31.22 -7.97
C GLU A 170 -8.33 30.55 -6.85
N THR A 171 -7.64 31.37 -6.05
CA THR A 171 -6.87 30.90 -4.90
C THR A 171 -7.80 30.72 -3.70
N LEU A 172 -7.84 29.48 -3.22
CA LEU A 172 -8.46 29.06 -1.97
C LEU A 172 -7.37 28.75 -0.95
N HIS A 173 -7.74 28.44 0.28
CA HIS A 173 -6.79 28.15 1.35
C HIS A 173 -7.16 26.86 2.07
N LEU A 174 -6.25 25.89 2.05
CA LEU A 174 -6.38 24.63 2.78
C LEU A 174 -6.02 24.84 4.24
N LEU A 175 -6.87 24.33 5.13
CA LEU A 175 -6.71 24.50 6.57
C LEU A 175 -6.42 23.14 7.22
N ALA A 176 -5.32 23.07 7.96
CA ALA A 176 -5.04 21.99 8.89
C ALA A 176 -5.57 22.41 10.27
N LEU A 177 -6.46 21.61 10.87
CA LEU A 177 -7.18 21.95 12.09
C LEU A 177 -6.79 21.01 13.23
N GLN A 178 -6.68 21.56 14.43
CA GLN A 178 -6.65 20.82 15.69
C GLN A 178 -7.80 21.31 16.57
N GLY A 179 -8.23 20.51 17.56
CA GLY A 179 -9.36 20.90 18.38
C GLY A 179 -9.47 20.19 19.71
N VAL A 180 -10.44 20.65 20.50
CA VAL A 180 -10.89 20.05 21.74
C VAL A 180 -12.41 19.91 21.73
N PHE A 181 -12.92 18.89 22.42
CA PHE A 181 -14.34 18.69 22.66
C PHE A 181 -14.63 18.77 24.15
N ILE A 182 -15.74 19.39 24.53
CA ILE A 182 -16.20 19.47 25.91
C ILE A 182 -17.56 18.79 26.01
N THR A 183 -17.64 17.81 26.90
CA THR A 183 -18.89 17.08 27.16
C THR A 183 -19.90 17.95 27.92
N GLU A 184 -21.11 17.41 28.12
CA GLU A 184 -22.14 18.07 28.93
C GLU A 184 -21.72 18.15 30.40
N GLU A 185 -20.97 17.15 30.86
CA GLU A 185 -20.45 17.00 32.21
C GLU A 185 -19.21 17.88 32.47
N GLY A 186 -18.66 18.52 31.43
CA GLY A 186 -17.47 19.38 31.54
C GLY A 186 -16.13 18.66 31.35
N GLU A 187 -16.13 17.42 30.84
CA GLU A 187 -14.90 16.73 30.50
C GLU A 187 -14.31 17.33 29.21
N LEU A 188 -13.05 17.76 29.27
CA LEU A 188 -12.32 18.34 28.14
C LEU A 188 -11.45 17.26 27.47
N LEU A 189 -11.73 16.99 26.20
CA LEU A 189 -11.11 15.95 25.40
C LEU A 189 -10.30 16.57 24.26
N ALA A 190 -9.01 16.24 24.18
CA ALA A 190 -8.17 16.60 23.05
C ALA A 190 -8.56 15.77 21.81
N LEU A 191 -8.64 16.43 20.65
CA LEU A 191 -8.91 15.81 19.37
C LEU A 191 -7.62 15.75 18.54
N GLY A 192 -7.43 14.65 17.82
CA GLY A 192 -6.28 14.46 16.94
C GLY A 192 -6.21 15.54 15.86
N GLY A 193 -5.00 16.04 15.60
CA GLY A 193 -4.72 16.99 14.52
C GLY A 193 -4.77 16.34 13.13
N PRO A 194 -4.26 17.03 12.09
CA PRO A 194 -4.30 16.57 10.71
C PRO A 194 -3.70 15.17 10.54
N GLY A 195 -4.43 14.27 9.87
CA GLY A 195 -4.00 12.88 9.67
C GLY A 195 -5.17 11.89 9.67
N PRO A 196 -4.89 10.57 9.75
CA PRO A 196 -5.91 9.54 9.80
C PRO A 196 -6.93 9.74 10.93
N ASP A 197 -6.45 10.22 12.08
CA ASP A 197 -7.20 10.43 13.33
C ASP A 197 -7.78 11.85 13.49
N ALA A 198 -7.78 12.68 12.44
CA ALA A 198 -8.18 14.08 12.53
C ALA A 198 -9.58 14.29 13.16
N GLY A 199 -9.68 15.09 14.20
CA GLY A 199 -10.94 15.37 14.88
C GLY A 199 -11.51 14.21 15.71
N ARG A 200 -10.73 13.15 15.94
CA ARG A 200 -11.07 12.02 16.83
C ARG A 200 -10.42 12.22 18.20
N ARG A 201 -11.14 11.94 19.29
CA ARG A 201 -10.53 11.87 20.63
C ARG A 201 -9.43 10.81 20.73
N ALA A 202 -8.40 11.09 21.52
CA ALA A 202 -7.43 10.07 21.91
C ALA A 202 -8.10 9.03 22.83
N LEU A 203 -7.98 7.75 22.49
CA LEU A 203 -8.49 6.65 23.29
C LEU A 203 -7.57 5.44 23.11
N THR A 204 -7.15 4.86 24.23
CA THR A 204 -6.47 3.56 24.26
C THR A 204 -7.51 2.47 24.46
N LEU A 205 -7.43 1.38 23.71
CA LEU A 205 -8.32 0.25 23.90
C LEU A 205 -7.83 -0.64 25.05
N THR A 206 -8.56 -0.61 26.15
CA THR A 206 -8.46 -1.50 27.31
C THR A 206 -9.70 -2.41 27.33
N PRO A 207 -9.76 -3.46 28.18
CA PRO A 207 -10.99 -4.23 28.33
C PRO A 207 -12.21 -3.34 28.61
N GLU A 208 -12.11 -2.38 29.53
CA GLU A 208 -13.23 -1.52 29.93
C GLU A 208 -13.68 -0.59 28.79
N THR A 209 -12.72 0.06 28.13
CA THR A 209 -13.03 0.99 27.04
C THR A 209 -13.46 0.28 25.76
N THR A 210 -13.04 -0.97 25.55
CA THR A 210 -13.53 -1.85 24.47
C THR A 210 -14.94 -2.34 24.77
N LEU A 211 -15.23 -2.78 26.00
CA LEU A 211 -16.58 -3.16 26.43
C LEU A 211 -17.56 -2.01 26.24
N ALA A 212 -17.17 -0.77 26.56
CA ALA A 212 -17.99 0.40 26.30
C ALA A 212 -18.32 0.61 24.81
N ARG A 213 -17.46 0.18 23.87
CA ARG A 213 -17.77 0.21 22.42
C ARG A 213 -18.77 -0.89 22.05
N VAL A 214 -18.65 -2.07 22.66
CA VAL A 214 -19.59 -3.19 22.49
C VAL A 214 -20.98 -2.78 22.96
N GLU A 215 -21.09 -2.21 24.17
CA GLU A 215 -22.35 -1.73 24.74
C GLU A 215 -23.03 -0.69 23.85
N GLN A 216 -22.26 0.29 23.34
CA GLN A 216 -22.77 1.34 22.46
C GLN A 216 -23.29 0.79 21.13
N GLY A 217 -22.54 -0.09 20.48
CA GLY A 217 -22.96 -0.73 19.22
C GLY A 217 -24.17 -1.64 19.39
N ALA A 218 -24.20 -2.43 20.47
CA ALA A 218 -25.30 -3.33 20.78
C ALA A 218 -26.59 -2.57 21.13
N ASN A 219 -26.49 -1.53 21.96
CA ASN A 219 -27.62 -0.66 22.26
C ASN A 219 -28.15 0.03 21.00
N TYR A 220 -27.26 0.51 20.12
CA TYR A 220 -27.67 1.05 18.83
C TYR A 220 -28.49 0.04 18.02
N LEU A 221 -27.99 -1.19 17.84
CA LEU A 221 -28.73 -2.24 17.11
C LEU A 221 -30.07 -2.57 17.76
N ALA A 222 -30.12 -2.69 19.08
CA ALA A 222 -31.35 -2.95 19.82
C ALA A 222 -32.43 -1.89 19.55
N THR A 223 -32.05 -0.61 19.49
CA THR A 223 -32.98 0.48 19.15
C THR A 223 -33.44 0.47 17.69
N GLN A 224 -32.75 -0.25 16.80
CA GLN A 224 -33.20 -0.43 15.42
C GLN A 224 -34.23 -1.55 15.28
N VAL A 225 -34.39 -2.44 16.26
CA VAL A 225 -35.39 -3.53 16.21
C VAL A 225 -36.77 -3.00 16.57
N ARG A 226 -37.67 -3.00 15.59
CA ARG A 226 -39.08 -2.58 15.75
C ARG A 226 -39.87 -3.58 16.60
N GLU A 227 -41.10 -3.21 16.92
CA GLU A 227 -42.04 -4.06 17.67
C GLU A 227 -42.36 -5.37 16.94
N ASP A 228 -42.40 -5.36 15.60
CA ASP A 228 -42.60 -6.54 14.74
C ASP A 228 -41.33 -7.40 14.56
N GLY A 229 -40.24 -7.05 15.25
CA GLY A 229 -38.93 -7.69 15.16
C GLY A 229 -38.10 -7.30 13.94
N ARG A 230 -38.65 -6.52 13.00
CA ARG A 230 -37.91 -6.07 11.82
C ARG A 230 -36.94 -4.94 12.18
N PHE A 231 -35.74 -4.93 11.61
CA PHE A 231 -34.81 -3.82 11.78
C PHE A 231 -35.23 -2.60 10.96
N ILE A 232 -35.02 -1.41 11.51
CA ILE A 232 -34.70 -0.23 10.71
C ILE A 232 -33.34 -0.50 10.07
N TYR A 233 -33.30 -0.65 8.75
CA TYR A 233 -32.13 -1.21 8.07
C TYR A 233 -30.88 -0.32 8.14
N GLY A 234 -31.07 1.00 8.24
CA GLY A 234 -30.00 1.96 8.43
C GLY A 234 -30.35 3.36 7.96
N TRP A 235 -29.34 4.24 7.98
CA TRP A 235 -29.48 5.67 7.79
C TRP A 235 -28.35 6.24 6.90
N PHE A 236 -28.69 7.29 6.14
CA PHE A 236 -27.75 8.21 5.51
C PHE A 236 -27.63 9.48 6.38
N PRO A 237 -26.63 9.59 7.27
CA PRO A 237 -26.64 10.61 8.33
C PRO A 237 -26.53 12.05 7.85
N CYS A 238 -25.89 12.29 6.69
CA CYS A 238 -25.77 13.63 6.12
C CYS A 238 -27.15 14.29 5.88
N PHE A 239 -28.17 13.47 5.61
CA PHE A 239 -29.51 13.90 5.22
C PHE A 239 -30.61 13.45 6.18
N ASP A 240 -30.28 12.65 7.20
CA ASP A 240 -31.25 11.99 8.08
C ASP A 240 -32.30 11.16 7.33
N ARG A 241 -31.84 10.36 6.36
CA ARG A 241 -32.72 9.54 5.49
C ARG A 241 -32.55 8.06 5.76
N GLU A 242 -33.67 7.36 6.00
CA GLU A 242 -33.70 5.90 6.15
C GLU A 242 -33.29 5.18 4.84
N ILE A 243 -32.64 4.03 4.96
CA ILE A 243 -32.33 3.16 3.83
C ILE A 243 -33.55 2.30 3.52
N ALA A 244 -34.13 2.46 2.33
CA ALA A 244 -35.38 1.80 1.95
C ALA A 244 -35.24 0.31 1.61
N SER A 245 -34.05 -0.15 1.21
CA SER A 245 -33.81 -1.56 0.91
C SER A 245 -33.70 -2.38 2.19
N TYR A 246 -34.00 -3.68 2.08
CA TYR A 246 -33.89 -4.62 3.20
C TYR A 246 -33.23 -5.89 2.69
N ASN A 247 -32.29 -6.44 3.46
CA ASN A 247 -31.62 -7.69 3.15
C ASN A 247 -31.79 -8.63 4.34
N THR A 248 -32.37 -9.79 4.08
CA THR A 248 -32.73 -10.75 5.14
C THR A 248 -31.51 -11.44 5.75
N LEU A 249 -30.43 -11.65 4.99
CA LEU A 249 -29.15 -12.17 5.51
C LEU A 249 -28.59 -11.23 6.58
N ARG A 250 -28.70 -9.91 6.37
CA ARG A 250 -28.23 -8.89 7.33
C ARG A 250 -29.07 -8.81 8.59
N HIS A 251 -30.36 -9.13 8.52
CA HIS A 251 -31.18 -9.31 9.72
C HIS A 251 -30.61 -10.42 10.60
N ALA A 252 -30.29 -11.58 10.01
CA ALA A 252 -29.76 -12.72 10.76
C ALA A 252 -28.35 -12.44 11.33
N SER A 253 -27.44 -11.85 10.54
CA SER A 253 -26.06 -11.59 10.98
C SER A 253 -26.00 -10.52 12.06
N SER A 254 -26.82 -9.47 11.96
CA SER A 254 -26.87 -8.43 13.00
C SER A 254 -27.46 -8.99 14.30
N THR A 255 -28.43 -9.91 14.21
CA THR A 255 -28.96 -10.62 15.38
C THR A 255 -27.91 -11.53 16.02
N TYR A 256 -27.09 -12.22 15.21
CA TYR A 256 -25.94 -12.98 15.71
C TYR A 256 -24.93 -12.09 16.46
N ALA A 257 -24.55 -10.95 15.90
CA ALA A 257 -23.64 -10.01 16.56
C ALA A 257 -24.22 -9.44 17.87
N MET A 258 -25.55 -9.22 17.93
CA MET A 258 -26.23 -8.83 19.17
C MET A 258 -26.15 -9.92 20.24
N LEU A 259 -26.25 -11.20 19.87
CA LEU A 259 -26.07 -12.33 20.80
C LEU A 259 -24.63 -12.41 21.33
N GLU A 260 -23.62 -12.17 20.48
CA GLU A 260 -22.23 -12.08 20.90
C GLU A 260 -22.01 -10.95 21.91
N ALA A 261 -22.64 -9.78 21.69
CA ALA A 261 -22.61 -8.70 22.66
C ALA A 261 -23.33 -9.05 23.96
N TRP A 262 -24.50 -9.69 23.88
CA TRP A 262 -25.28 -10.08 25.06
C TRP A 262 -24.56 -11.10 25.94
N GLU A 263 -23.76 -12.00 25.36
CA GLU A 263 -22.90 -12.91 26.11
C GLU A 263 -21.99 -12.17 27.11
N LEU A 264 -21.50 -10.99 26.71
CA LEU A 264 -20.66 -10.12 27.53
C LEU A 264 -21.46 -9.20 28.45
N THR A 265 -22.47 -8.50 27.92
CA THR A 265 -23.16 -7.42 28.65
C THR A 265 -24.26 -7.91 29.58
N ARG A 266 -24.90 -9.04 29.24
CA ARG A 266 -26.08 -9.58 29.92
C ARG A 266 -27.22 -8.55 30.09
N ASP A 267 -27.32 -7.61 29.15
CA ASP A 267 -28.35 -6.56 29.17
C ASP A 267 -29.74 -7.12 28.77
N ASP A 268 -30.74 -6.91 29.62
CA ASP A 268 -32.10 -7.44 29.42
C ASP A 268 -32.82 -6.79 28.23
N ALA A 269 -32.60 -5.49 27.99
CA ALA A 269 -33.25 -4.78 26.89
C ALA A 269 -32.71 -5.26 25.53
N LEU A 270 -31.40 -5.53 25.46
CA LEU A 270 -30.75 -6.16 24.32
C LEU A 270 -31.34 -7.56 24.06
N LEU A 271 -31.49 -8.40 25.10
CA LEU A 271 -32.09 -9.72 24.95
C LEU A 271 -33.52 -9.64 24.41
N GLN A 272 -34.35 -8.73 24.93
CA GLN A 272 -35.71 -8.53 24.42
C GLN A 272 -35.74 -8.12 22.94
N ALA A 273 -34.79 -7.30 22.49
CA ALA A 273 -34.65 -6.95 21.08
C ALA A 273 -34.21 -8.15 20.24
N ILE A 274 -33.27 -8.95 20.73
CA ILE A 274 -32.83 -10.20 20.10
C ILE A 274 -34.01 -11.16 19.92
N GLU A 275 -34.82 -11.40 20.97
CA GLU A 275 -35.97 -12.30 20.91
C GLU A 275 -36.97 -11.86 19.84
N ARG A 276 -37.31 -10.56 19.77
CA ARG A 276 -38.19 -10.04 18.70
C ARG A 276 -37.60 -10.26 17.31
N ALA A 277 -36.31 -10.01 17.13
CA ALA A 277 -35.63 -10.22 15.86
C ALA A 277 -35.64 -11.72 15.46
N LEU A 278 -35.30 -12.62 16.37
CA LEU A 278 -35.36 -14.07 16.14
C LEU A 278 -36.78 -14.56 15.84
N ASP A 279 -37.79 -14.06 16.56
CA ASP A 279 -39.19 -14.37 16.29
C ASP A 279 -39.59 -13.98 14.86
N HIS A 280 -39.21 -12.77 14.41
CA HIS A 280 -39.44 -12.33 13.03
C HIS A 280 -38.70 -13.23 12.02
N LEU A 281 -37.43 -13.53 12.30
CA LEU A 281 -36.59 -14.39 11.45
C LEU A 281 -37.23 -15.77 11.24
N VAL A 282 -37.64 -16.44 12.33
CA VAL A 282 -38.17 -17.81 12.30
C VAL A 282 -39.59 -17.86 11.76
N SER A 283 -40.46 -16.93 12.16
CA SER A 283 -41.89 -16.94 11.78
C SER A 283 -42.18 -16.39 10.39
N THR A 284 -41.35 -15.46 9.90
CA THR A 284 -41.65 -14.67 8.70
C THR A 284 -40.66 -14.90 7.56
N LEU A 285 -39.37 -14.97 7.87
CA LEU A 285 -38.32 -14.98 6.83
C LEU A 285 -37.85 -16.40 6.45
N ILE A 286 -37.97 -17.37 7.34
CA ILE A 286 -37.64 -18.77 7.08
C ILE A 286 -38.87 -19.53 6.59
N ARG A 287 -38.76 -20.17 5.42
CA ARG A 287 -39.83 -20.96 4.80
C ARG A 287 -39.49 -22.46 4.80
N PRO A 288 -40.40 -23.35 5.22
CA PRO A 288 -40.22 -24.80 5.12
C PRO A 288 -40.55 -25.32 3.71
N TYR A 289 -39.91 -26.42 3.34
CA TYR A 289 -40.08 -27.15 2.08
C TYR A 289 -40.12 -28.66 2.34
N THR A 290 -40.93 -29.37 1.55
CA THR A 290 -40.99 -30.84 1.53
C THR A 290 -40.47 -31.33 0.18
N LEU A 291 -39.41 -32.12 0.18
CA LEU A 291 -38.89 -32.76 -1.03
C LEU A 291 -39.77 -33.95 -1.47
N ALA A 292 -39.60 -34.38 -2.72
CA ALA A 292 -40.32 -35.52 -3.29
C ALA A 292 -40.10 -36.84 -2.51
N ASP A 293 -38.96 -36.98 -1.83
CA ASP A 293 -38.62 -38.12 -0.98
C ASP A 293 -39.12 -37.98 0.48
N GLY A 294 -39.90 -36.93 0.78
CA GLY A 294 -40.48 -36.66 2.09
C GLY A 294 -39.56 -35.91 3.06
N ARG A 295 -38.29 -35.65 2.71
CA ARG A 295 -37.39 -34.86 3.56
C ARG A 295 -37.92 -33.45 3.74
N GLN A 296 -37.86 -32.96 4.97
CA GLN A 296 -38.24 -31.61 5.37
C GLN A 296 -36.99 -30.75 5.49
N LEU A 297 -36.96 -29.62 4.79
CA LEU A 297 -35.88 -28.64 4.85
C LEU A 297 -36.45 -27.23 4.94
N ALA A 298 -35.61 -26.26 5.25
CA ALA A 298 -36.03 -24.86 5.37
C ALA A 298 -34.96 -23.95 4.79
N PHE A 299 -35.40 -22.78 4.31
CA PHE A 299 -34.52 -21.77 3.76
C PHE A 299 -34.92 -20.38 4.21
N LEU A 300 -33.93 -19.51 4.39
CA LEU A 300 -34.13 -18.07 4.45
C LEU A 300 -34.50 -17.56 3.05
N ILE A 301 -35.62 -16.84 2.97
CA ILE A 301 -36.10 -16.26 1.72
C ILE A 301 -35.72 -14.78 1.68
N ASP A 302 -34.88 -14.39 0.72
CA ASP A 302 -34.46 -13.00 0.55
C ASP A 302 -35.40 -12.22 -0.39
N THR A 303 -35.23 -10.90 -0.42
CA THR A 303 -35.98 -10.03 -1.33
C THR A 303 -35.74 -10.46 -2.79
N GLY A 304 -36.82 -10.65 -3.54
CA GLY A 304 -36.77 -11.14 -4.93
C GLY A 304 -36.97 -12.66 -5.09
N ASP A 305 -37.49 -13.34 -4.07
CA ASP A 305 -37.80 -14.77 -4.06
C ASP A 305 -36.57 -15.64 -4.36
N GLU A 306 -35.42 -15.25 -3.77
CA GLU A 306 -34.14 -15.96 -3.86
C GLU A 306 -33.80 -16.63 -2.53
N ILE A 307 -33.20 -17.82 -2.61
CA ILE A 307 -32.52 -18.47 -1.49
C ILE A 307 -31.02 -18.30 -1.68
N LYS A 308 -30.35 -17.69 -0.71
CA LYS A 308 -28.90 -17.46 -0.72
C LYS A 308 -28.22 -18.36 0.30
N LEU A 309 -27.19 -19.10 -0.12
CA LEU A 309 -26.43 -20.02 0.73
C LEU A 309 -26.00 -19.37 2.06
N GLY A 310 -25.34 -18.21 1.96
CA GLY A 310 -24.90 -17.44 3.12
C GLY A 310 -26.02 -17.02 4.07
N GLY A 311 -27.21 -16.73 3.52
CA GLY A 311 -28.38 -16.37 4.32
C GLY A 311 -28.83 -17.49 5.25
N ASN A 312 -28.91 -18.71 4.72
CA ASN A 312 -29.24 -19.90 5.52
C ASN A 312 -28.20 -20.15 6.61
N ALA A 313 -26.93 -19.99 6.26
CA ALA A 313 -25.82 -20.23 7.15
C ALA A 313 -25.79 -19.27 8.34
N VAL A 314 -25.99 -17.99 8.08
CA VAL A 314 -26.00 -16.96 9.12
C VAL A 314 -27.24 -17.08 10.02
N CYS A 315 -28.40 -17.51 9.49
CA CYS A 315 -29.56 -17.87 10.32
C CYS A 315 -29.20 -18.99 11.30
N LEU A 316 -28.50 -20.02 10.80
CA LEU A 316 -28.06 -21.12 11.62
C LEU A 316 -27.12 -20.65 12.72
N LEU A 317 -26.17 -19.74 12.43
CA LEU A 317 -25.29 -19.14 13.43
C LEU A 317 -26.05 -18.43 14.55
N ALA A 318 -27.02 -17.58 14.20
CA ALA A 318 -27.83 -16.83 15.17
C ALA A 318 -28.63 -17.78 16.09
N LEU A 319 -29.29 -18.79 15.53
CA LEU A 319 -30.10 -19.75 16.29
C LEU A 319 -29.24 -20.65 17.19
N VAL A 320 -28.08 -21.10 16.69
CA VAL A 320 -27.13 -21.90 17.48
C VAL A 320 -26.62 -21.09 18.67
N LYS A 321 -26.16 -19.85 18.43
CA LYS A 321 -25.64 -18.99 19.49
C LYS A 321 -26.71 -18.67 20.54
N HIS A 322 -27.95 -18.42 20.11
CA HIS A 322 -29.07 -18.23 21.03
C HIS A 322 -29.31 -19.45 21.92
N SER A 323 -29.34 -20.65 21.33
CA SER A 323 -29.52 -21.91 22.07
C SER A 323 -28.35 -22.14 23.05
N GLU A 324 -27.11 -21.89 22.64
CA GLU A 324 -25.92 -22.01 23.51
C GLU A 324 -25.99 -21.07 24.72
N LEU A 325 -26.45 -19.83 24.55
CA LEU A 325 -26.46 -18.83 25.61
C LEU A 325 -27.67 -18.92 26.55
N THR A 326 -28.80 -19.44 26.06
CA THR A 326 -30.06 -19.51 26.83
C THR A 326 -30.42 -20.92 27.31
N GLY A 327 -29.82 -21.96 26.73
CA GLY A 327 -30.21 -23.36 26.96
C GLY A 327 -31.56 -23.73 26.33
N SER A 328 -32.10 -22.91 25.42
CA SER A 328 -33.39 -23.15 24.78
C SER A 328 -33.29 -24.10 23.59
N ASP A 329 -34.16 -25.12 23.58
CA ASP A 329 -34.31 -26.06 22.46
C ASP A 329 -35.42 -25.63 21.46
N ARG A 330 -36.05 -24.47 21.67
CA ARG A 330 -37.20 -23.96 20.90
C ARG A 330 -36.99 -24.03 19.38
N HIS A 331 -35.77 -23.77 18.92
CA HIS A 331 -35.43 -23.66 17.50
C HIS A 331 -34.69 -24.88 16.92
N MET A 332 -34.52 -25.97 17.68
CA MET A 332 -33.72 -27.13 17.26
C MET A 332 -34.20 -27.74 15.94
N GLN A 333 -35.52 -27.87 15.77
CA GLN A 333 -36.08 -28.40 14.52
C GLN A 333 -35.86 -27.46 13.32
N VAL A 334 -35.83 -26.14 13.54
CA VAL A 334 -35.55 -25.16 12.48
C VAL A 334 -34.06 -25.21 12.10
N MET A 335 -33.17 -25.33 13.08
CA MET A 335 -31.72 -25.49 12.86
C MET A 335 -31.40 -26.73 12.02
N GLU A 336 -31.99 -27.88 12.36
CA GLU A 336 -31.86 -29.12 11.58
C GLU A 336 -32.30 -28.91 10.12
N ARG A 337 -33.47 -28.30 9.91
CA ARG A 337 -34.03 -28.07 8.56
C ARG A 337 -33.21 -27.09 7.73
N LEU A 338 -32.65 -26.05 8.35
CA LEU A 338 -31.72 -25.11 7.69
C LEU A 338 -30.41 -25.81 7.31
N ALA A 339 -29.84 -26.63 8.21
CA ALA A 339 -28.63 -27.39 7.93
C ALA A 339 -28.82 -28.41 6.80
N LEU A 340 -29.97 -29.08 6.77
CA LEU A 340 -30.38 -29.93 5.65
C LEU A 340 -30.56 -29.12 4.35
N GLY A 341 -31.05 -27.88 4.43
CA GLY A 341 -31.11 -26.95 3.31
C GLY A 341 -29.72 -26.60 2.77
N ILE A 342 -28.75 -26.29 3.64
CA ILE A 342 -27.35 -26.05 3.25
C ILE A 342 -26.74 -27.31 2.62
N ALA A 343 -27.00 -28.49 3.21
CA ALA A 343 -26.55 -29.76 2.66
C ALA A 343 -27.13 -30.05 1.26
N TYR A 344 -28.40 -29.69 1.04
CA TYR A 344 -29.05 -29.80 -0.27
C TYR A 344 -28.37 -28.94 -1.35
N MET A 345 -27.76 -27.81 -0.96
CA MET A 345 -27.01 -26.93 -1.86
C MET A 345 -25.58 -27.44 -2.14
N GLN A 346 -25.11 -28.52 -1.51
CA GLN A 346 -23.78 -29.08 -1.74
C GLN A 346 -23.80 -30.20 -2.79
N HIS A 347 -22.82 -30.18 -3.69
CA HIS A 347 -22.55 -31.24 -4.64
C HIS A 347 -21.79 -32.38 -3.94
N ALA A 348 -22.38 -33.57 -3.90
CA ALA A 348 -21.84 -34.70 -3.13
C ALA A 348 -20.49 -35.23 -3.66
N ASP A 349 -20.23 -35.10 -4.96
CA ASP A 349 -19.00 -35.57 -5.62
C ASP A 349 -17.81 -34.64 -5.36
N SER A 350 -18.03 -33.34 -5.45
CA SER A 350 -17.01 -32.30 -5.47
C SER A 350 -16.88 -31.52 -4.17
N GLY A 351 -17.91 -31.50 -3.32
CA GLY A 351 -17.97 -30.67 -2.11
C GLY A 351 -18.30 -29.20 -2.34
N ARG A 352 -18.45 -28.78 -3.60
CA ARG A 352 -18.80 -27.41 -4.00
C ARG A 352 -20.25 -27.10 -3.61
N PHE A 353 -20.53 -25.86 -3.22
CA PHE A 353 -21.90 -25.39 -3.02
C PHE A 353 -22.46 -24.64 -4.24
N ASP A 354 -23.77 -24.67 -4.42
CA ASP A 354 -24.49 -23.70 -5.24
C ASP A 354 -24.92 -22.50 -4.38
N HIS A 355 -24.68 -21.29 -4.89
CA HIS A 355 -24.80 -20.08 -4.07
C HIS A 355 -26.22 -19.54 -3.99
N VAL A 356 -27.03 -19.71 -5.05
CA VAL A 356 -28.38 -19.15 -5.13
C VAL A 356 -29.35 -20.12 -5.78
N LEU A 357 -30.49 -20.38 -5.12
CA LEU A 357 -31.64 -21.11 -5.68
C LEU A 357 -32.85 -20.18 -5.89
N ASN A 358 -33.75 -20.56 -6.80
CA ASN A 358 -35.09 -19.97 -6.89
C ASN A 358 -35.97 -20.50 -5.76
N ALA A 359 -36.63 -19.62 -5.00
CA ALA A 359 -37.44 -20.04 -3.86
C ALA A 359 -38.75 -20.75 -4.27
N SER A 360 -39.20 -20.59 -5.51
CA SER A 360 -40.43 -21.22 -6.01
C SER A 360 -40.29 -22.72 -6.26
N ASP A 361 -39.14 -23.18 -6.75
CA ASP A 361 -38.94 -24.56 -7.22
C ASP A 361 -37.60 -25.19 -6.83
N LEU A 362 -36.75 -24.47 -6.08
CA LEU A 362 -35.41 -24.88 -5.65
C LEU A 362 -34.42 -25.15 -6.78
N SER A 363 -34.71 -24.72 -8.01
CA SER A 363 -33.77 -24.79 -9.12
C SER A 363 -32.57 -23.84 -8.90
N VAL A 364 -31.39 -24.24 -9.39
CA VAL A 364 -30.17 -23.43 -9.25
C VAL A 364 -30.30 -22.16 -10.10
N LYS A 365 -30.32 -21.01 -9.43
CA LYS A 365 -30.35 -19.69 -10.07
C LYS A 365 -28.95 -19.19 -10.39
N ALA A 366 -28.00 -19.42 -9.48
CA ALA A 366 -26.59 -19.10 -9.69
C ALA A 366 -25.72 -20.10 -8.92
N ALA A 367 -24.93 -20.88 -9.66
CA ALA A 367 -23.97 -21.82 -9.09
C ALA A 367 -22.89 -21.11 -8.26
N PHE A 368 -22.45 -19.92 -8.68
CA PHE A 368 -21.51 -19.08 -7.94
C PHE A 368 -21.99 -17.62 -7.95
N ARG A 369 -21.89 -16.95 -6.80
CA ARG A 369 -22.21 -15.51 -6.68
C ARG A 369 -21.08 -14.73 -6.04
N ILE A 370 -20.65 -15.19 -4.86
CA ILE A 370 -19.63 -14.55 -4.05
C ILE A 370 -19.03 -15.57 -3.10
N ILE A 371 -17.71 -15.58 -2.99
CA ILE A 371 -16.94 -16.59 -2.23
C ILE A 371 -17.26 -16.64 -0.74
N TYR A 372 -17.74 -15.54 -0.14
CA TYR A 372 -18.08 -15.47 1.29
C TYR A 372 -19.15 -16.48 1.70
N TYR A 373 -20.06 -16.85 0.79
CA TYR A 373 -21.14 -17.78 1.10
C TYR A 373 -20.62 -19.18 1.45
N ASP A 374 -19.51 -19.58 0.84
CA ASP A 374 -18.86 -20.87 1.12
C ASP A 374 -18.35 -20.91 2.58
N GLY A 375 -17.67 -19.85 3.00
CA GLY A 375 -17.17 -19.70 4.36
C GLY A 375 -18.30 -19.60 5.39
N GLU A 376 -19.34 -18.83 5.11
CA GLU A 376 -20.53 -18.70 5.97
C GLU A 376 -21.19 -20.07 6.18
N ALA A 377 -21.45 -20.82 5.09
CA ALA A 377 -22.06 -22.15 5.14
C ALA A 377 -21.27 -23.14 5.97
N ALA A 378 -19.97 -23.24 5.70
CA ALA A 378 -19.09 -24.13 6.45
C ALA A 378 -19.04 -23.75 7.94
N PHE A 379 -18.95 -22.45 8.25
CA PHE A 379 -18.93 -21.97 9.64
C PHE A 379 -20.24 -22.26 10.38
N GLY A 380 -21.40 -21.98 9.76
CA GLY A 380 -22.72 -22.29 10.32
C GLY A 380 -22.88 -23.75 10.71
N LEU A 381 -22.48 -24.67 9.81
CA LEU A 381 -22.51 -26.10 10.06
C LEU A 381 -21.52 -26.53 11.16
N MET A 382 -20.33 -25.93 11.22
CA MET A 382 -19.37 -26.20 12.31
C MET A 382 -19.92 -25.79 13.67
N ARG A 383 -20.60 -24.64 13.76
CA ARG A 383 -21.23 -24.19 15.01
C ARG A 383 -22.36 -25.13 15.43
N LEU A 384 -23.21 -25.57 14.48
CA LEU A 384 -24.24 -26.56 14.76
C LEU A 384 -23.65 -27.91 15.22
N HIS A 385 -22.55 -28.37 14.60
CA HIS A 385 -21.82 -29.54 15.07
C HIS A 385 -21.32 -29.38 16.51
N GLY A 386 -20.81 -28.19 16.86
CA GLY A 386 -20.37 -27.87 18.21
C GLY A 386 -21.48 -28.05 19.26
N LEU A 387 -22.70 -27.59 18.93
CA LEU A 387 -23.88 -27.70 19.78
C LEU A 387 -24.43 -29.14 19.84
N THR A 388 -24.67 -29.77 18.68
CA THR A 388 -25.41 -31.04 18.58
C THR A 388 -24.54 -32.30 18.68
N ARG A 389 -23.23 -32.16 18.41
CA ARG A 389 -22.27 -33.27 18.23
C ARG A 389 -22.63 -34.25 17.11
N ASP A 390 -23.54 -33.87 16.20
CA ASP A 390 -23.90 -34.69 15.05
C ASP A 390 -22.78 -34.68 13.99
N ALA A 391 -22.26 -35.86 13.64
CA ALA A 391 -21.14 -36.02 12.73
C ALA A 391 -21.50 -35.66 11.27
N ARG A 392 -22.78 -35.63 10.88
CA ARG A 392 -23.22 -35.28 9.52
C ARG A 392 -22.72 -33.90 9.10
N TRP A 393 -22.82 -32.93 10.01
CA TRP A 393 -22.43 -31.54 9.74
C TRP A 393 -20.93 -31.39 9.54
N LEU A 394 -20.13 -32.09 10.36
CA LEU A 394 -18.68 -32.11 10.22
C LEU A 394 -18.25 -32.74 8.89
N ALA A 395 -18.89 -33.84 8.47
CA ALA A 395 -18.58 -34.49 7.19
C ALA A 395 -18.84 -33.56 5.98
N ILE A 396 -19.92 -32.79 6.01
CA ILE A 396 -20.23 -31.78 4.97
C ILE A 396 -19.15 -30.70 4.91
N VAL A 397 -18.69 -30.23 6.07
CA VAL A 397 -17.62 -29.23 6.17
C VAL A 397 -16.28 -29.78 5.69
N GLU A 398 -15.89 -30.99 6.10
CA GLU A 398 -14.67 -31.65 5.63
C GLU A 398 -14.67 -31.78 4.10
N LYS A 399 -15.80 -32.18 3.51
CA LYS A 399 -15.99 -32.26 2.05
C LYS A 399 -15.89 -30.90 1.36
N ALA A 400 -16.45 -29.85 1.96
CA ALA A 400 -16.31 -28.49 1.45
C ALA A 400 -14.85 -28.01 1.50
N PHE A 401 -14.11 -28.34 2.56
CA PHE A 401 -12.71 -27.97 2.71
C PHE A 401 -11.78 -28.70 1.74
N GLU A 402 -12.09 -29.94 1.31
CA GLU A 402 -11.39 -30.58 0.19
C GLU A 402 -11.45 -29.69 -1.07
N HIS A 403 -12.64 -29.18 -1.38
CA HIS A 403 -12.84 -28.26 -2.49
C HIS A 403 -12.12 -26.92 -2.27
N PHE A 404 -12.28 -26.30 -1.10
CA PHE A 404 -11.68 -24.99 -0.80
C PHE A 404 -10.15 -25.03 -0.85
N ILE A 405 -9.54 -26.12 -0.40
CA ILE A 405 -8.09 -26.33 -0.47
C ILE A 405 -7.65 -26.49 -1.92
N ALA A 406 -8.35 -27.33 -2.70
CA ALA A 406 -8.03 -27.54 -4.10
C ALA A 406 -8.19 -26.27 -4.96
N ALA A 407 -9.18 -25.43 -4.64
CA ALA A 407 -9.48 -24.18 -5.33
C ALA A 407 -8.72 -22.96 -4.76
N GLU A 408 -7.85 -23.16 -3.76
CA GLU A 408 -7.03 -22.11 -3.13
C GLU A 408 -7.84 -20.93 -2.56
N HIS A 409 -9.01 -21.20 -1.96
CA HIS A 409 -9.93 -20.16 -1.49
C HIS A 409 -9.31 -19.18 -0.47
N TRP A 410 -8.23 -19.56 0.22
CA TRP A 410 -7.48 -18.67 1.12
C TRP A 410 -6.96 -17.39 0.45
N ARG A 411 -6.83 -17.36 -0.88
CA ARG A 411 -6.44 -16.16 -1.64
C ARG A 411 -7.47 -15.03 -1.56
N ALA A 412 -8.70 -15.34 -1.16
CA ALA A 412 -9.74 -14.33 -0.97
C ALA A 412 -9.57 -13.54 0.35
N HIS A 413 -8.73 -14.01 1.27
CA HIS A 413 -8.50 -13.38 2.58
C HIS A 413 -9.79 -13.16 3.36
N ASP A 414 -10.63 -14.19 3.40
CA ASP A 414 -11.98 -14.11 3.95
C ASP A 414 -12.01 -14.42 5.45
N HIS A 415 -12.63 -13.54 6.22
CA HIS A 415 -12.90 -13.69 7.65
C HIS A 415 -13.81 -14.88 7.97
N TRP A 416 -14.84 -15.20 7.16
CA TRP A 416 -15.73 -16.34 7.43
C TRP A 416 -15.01 -17.67 7.32
N LEU A 417 -14.16 -17.83 6.31
CA LEU A 417 -13.26 -18.96 6.22
C LEU A 417 -12.31 -19.03 7.43
N SER A 418 -11.83 -17.89 7.93
CA SER A 418 -10.97 -17.86 9.13
C SER A 418 -11.72 -18.33 10.38
N TYR A 419 -12.97 -17.87 10.59
CA TYR A 419 -13.84 -18.37 11.66
C TYR A 419 -14.05 -19.88 11.54
N CYS A 420 -14.38 -20.36 10.34
CA CYS A 420 -14.60 -21.78 10.11
C CYS A 420 -13.34 -22.61 10.36
N VAL A 421 -12.16 -22.18 9.90
CA VAL A 421 -10.89 -22.89 10.13
C VAL A 421 -10.55 -22.93 11.62
N ASN A 422 -10.76 -21.83 12.34
CA ASN A 422 -10.56 -21.79 13.79
C ASN A 422 -11.43 -22.84 14.50
N GLU A 423 -12.71 -22.98 14.12
CA GLU A 423 -13.57 -24.02 14.68
C GLU A 423 -13.17 -25.42 14.20
N LEU A 424 -12.93 -25.62 12.91
CA LEU A 424 -12.59 -26.92 12.32
C LEU A 424 -11.34 -27.51 12.97
N THR A 425 -10.31 -26.71 13.22
CA THR A 425 -9.06 -27.16 13.86
C THR A 425 -9.26 -27.61 15.33
N ARG A 426 -10.36 -27.23 15.99
CA ARG A 426 -10.73 -27.76 17.33
C ARG A 426 -11.19 -29.22 17.27
N HIS A 427 -11.85 -29.59 16.18
CA HIS A 427 -12.43 -30.92 15.99
C HIS A 427 -11.55 -31.84 15.14
N ARG A 428 -10.72 -31.25 14.27
CA ARG A 428 -9.83 -31.90 13.30
C ARG A 428 -8.50 -31.13 13.21
N PRO A 429 -7.54 -31.35 14.12
CA PRO A 429 -6.28 -30.62 14.15
C PRO A 429 -5.29 -31.14 13.08
N LEU A 430 -5.68 -31.13 11.81
CA LEU A 430 -4.88 -31.59 10.68
C LEU A 430 -4.04 -30.45 10.10
N GLU A 431 -2.80 -30.78 9.69
CA GLU A 431 -1.83 -29.82 9.15
C GLU A 431 -2.40 -28.97 8.00
N GLN A 432 -3.17 -29.59 7.09
CA GLN A 432 -3.75 -28.91 5.93
C GLN A 432 -4.67 -27.73 6.29
N TYR A 433 -5.42 -27.83 7.39
CA TYR A 433 -6.34 -26.77 7.82
C TYR A 433 -5.58 -25.62 8.48
N PHE A 434 -4.55 -25.91 9.28
CA PHE A 434 -3.66 -24.88 9.82
C PHE A 434 -2.90 -24.15 8.70
N ARG A 435 -2.41 -24.88 7.68
CA ARG A 435 -1.78 -24.25 6.50
C ARG A 435 -2.74 -23.36 5.73
N PHE A 436 -3.99 -23.82 5.54
CA PHE A 436 -5.04 -22.99 4.93
C PHE A 436 -5.22 -21.69 5.71
N GLY A 437 -5.39 -21.77 7.04
CA GLY A 437 -5.58 -20.60 7.90
C GLY A 437 -4.39 -19.64 7.90
N ILE A 438 -3.16 -20.14 7.92
CA ILE A 438 -1.94 -19.31 7.81
C ILE A 438 -1.91 -18.59 6.45
N ARG A 439 -2.15 -19.31 5.35
CA ARG A 439 -2.14 -18.72 4.00
C ARG A 439 -3.24 -17.67 3.80
N ASN A 440 -4.34 -17.78 4.53
CA ASN A 440 -5.43 -16.80 4.50
C ASN A 440 -5.00 -15.42 5.05
N ILE A 441 -3.92 -15.33 5.85
CA ILE A 441 -3.50 -14.08 6.50
C ILE A 441 -2.04 -13.67 6.27
N ALA A 442 -1.11 -14.62 6.10
CA ALA A 442 0.34 -14.35 6.11
C ALA A 442 0.79 -13.32 5.06
N ASP A 443 0.31 -13.48 3.82
CA ASP A 443 0.64 -12.58 2.70
C ASP A 443 -0.24 -11.32 2.64
N TYR A 444 -1.14 -11.15 3.61
CA TYR A 444 -2.12 -10.05 3.64
C TYR A 444 -1.82 -8.97 4.69
N LEU A 445 -0.82 -9.18 5.54
CA LEU A 445 -0.51 -8.31 6.68
C LEU A 445 -0.16 -6.85 6.28
N ASP A 446 0.46 -6.64 5.11
CA ASP A 446 0.73 -5.27 4.62
C ASP A 446 -0.53 -4.58 4.16
N PHE A 447 -1.39 -5.29 3.42
CA PHE A 447 -2.70 -4.74 3.06
C PHE A 447 -3.46 -4.35 4.32
N VAL A 448 -3.42 -5.21 5.34
CA VAL A 448 -4.00 -4.91 6.65
C VAL A 448 -3.39 -3.62 7.21
N LEU A 449 -2.07 -3.48 7.33
CA LEU A 449 -1.43 -2.28 7.92
C LEU A 449 -1.64 -0.99 7.12
N GLU A 450 -1.61 -1.07 5.80
CA GLU A 450 -1.66 0.09 4.90
C GLU A 450 -3.10 0.52 4.55
N ARG A 451 -4.12 -0.27 4.94
CA ARG A 451 -5.51 0.04 4.59
C ARG A 451 -5.97 1.34 5.25
N GLU A 452 -6.22 2.36 4.42
CA GLU A 452 -6.72 3.66 4.87
C GLU A 452 -8.15 3.60 5.44
N THR A 453 -9.01 2.75 4.89
CA THR A 453 -10.38 2.61 5.41
C THR A 453 -10.43 1.72 6.65
N THR A 454 -11.39 1.95 7.53
CA THR A 454 -11.63 1.12 8.72
C THR A 454 -11.75 -0.36 8.39
N PHE A 455 -12.67 -0.75 7.48
CA PHE A 455 -12.86 -2.13 6.99
C PHE A 455 -12.91 -3.16 8.15
N PRO A 456 -14.03 -3.18 8.91
CA PRO A 456 -14.12 -3.89 10.20
C PRO A 456 -13.82 -5.39 10.15
N THR A 457 -14.14 -6.06 9.04
CA THR A 457 -13.90 -7.50 8.87
C THR A 457 -12.42 -7.89 8.89
N LEU A 458 -11.47 -6.95 8.72
CA LEU A 458 -10.05 -7.25 8.92
C LEU A 458 -9.74 -7.59 10.38
N LEU A 459 -10.38 -6.93 11.35
CA LEU A 459 -10.17 -7.24 12.76
C LEU A 459 -10.71 -8.64 13.10
N GLU A 460 -11.89 -8.97 12.57
CA GLU A 460 -12.50 -10.30 12.70
C GLU A 460 -11.61 -11.40 12.10
N LEU A 461 -11.12 -11.20 10.88
CA LEU A 461 -10.17 -12.10 10.21
C LEU A 461 -8.96 -12.38 11.11
N MET A 462 -8.37 -11.32 11.67
CA MET A 462 -7.17 -11.41 12.49
C MET A 462 -7.44 -12.09 13.83
N LEU A 463 -8.55 -11.81 14.51
CA LEU A 463 -8.86 -12.43 15.79
C LEU A 463 -9.24 -13.91 15.65
N ALA A 464 -9.90 -14.28 14.55
CA ALA A 464 -10.11 -15.69 14.24
C ALA A 464 -8.79 -16.42 13.97
N ALA A 465 -7.87 -15.79 13.22
CA ALA A 465 -6.53 -16.33 12.99
C ALA A 465 -5.70 -16.40 14.28
N GLU A 466 -5.82 -15.43 15.18
CA GLU A 466 -5.12 -15.38 16.48
C GLU A 466 -5.46 -16.61 17.33
N GLN A 467 -6.74 -16.94 17.46
CA GLN A 467 -7.20 -18.11 18.21
C GLN A 467 -6.66 -19.42 17.62
N MET A 468 -6.63 -19.52 16.29
CA MET A 468 -6.06 -20.66 15.60
C MET A 468 -4.54 -20.76 15.83
N LEU A 469 -3.81 -19.64 15.78
CA LEU A 469 -2.36 -19.60 16.00
C LEU A 469 -1.97 -20.00 17.43
N ASN A 470 -2.75 -19.60 18.43
CA ASN A 470 -2.55 -20.05 19.82
C ASN A 470 -2.73 -21.57 19.92
N ARG A 471 -3.79 -22.12 19.31
CA ARG A 471 -4.01 -23.58 19.26
C ARG A 471 -2.89 -24.32 18.52
N LEU A 472 -2.41 -23.73 17.43
CA LEU A 472 -1.28 -24.25 16.65
C LEU A 472 -0.02 -24.34 17.52
N ASN A 473 0.26 -23.32 18.33
CA ASN A 473 1.36 -23.32 19.28
C ASN A 473 1.24 -24.44 20.33
N GLU A 474 0.03 -24.69 20.82
CA GLU A 474 -0.26 -25.75 21.78
C GLU A 474 -0.19 -27.17 21.17
N THR A 475 -0.24 -27.31 19.84
CA THR A 475 -0.32 -28.61 19.16
C THR A 475 1.05 -29.05 18.61
N PRO A 476 1.76 -30.00 19.26
CA PRO A 476 3.15 -30.31 18.91
C PRO A 476 3.37 -30.79 17.47
N SER A 477 2.42 -31.52 16.89
CA SER A 477 2.53 -32.09 15.53
C SER A 477 2.53 -31.06 14.40
N VAL A 478 2.01 -29.86 14.65
CA VAL A 478 1.87 -28.80 13.65
C VAL A 478 2.54 -27.49 14.08
N ARG A 479 3.16 -27.46 15.27
CA ARG A 479 3.79 -26.27 15.86
C ARG A 479 4.82 -25.61 14.94
N ASP A 480 5.54 -26.40 14.15
CA ASP A 480 6.55 -25.91 13.20
C ASP A 480 6.00 -24.94 12.15
N LEU A 481 4.69 -24.99 11.87
CA LEU A 481 4.02 -24.07 10.95
C LEU A 481 4.05 -22.61 11.43
N LEU A 482 4.27 -22.34 12.73
CA LEU A 482 4.44 -20.96 13.22
C LEU A 482 5.59 -20.22 12.51
N ALA A 483 6.58 -20.95 11.99
CA ALA A 483 7.68 -20.36 11.25
C ALA A 483 7.26 -19.77 9.89
N ASP A 484 6.09 -20.13 9.38
CA ASP A 484 5.55 -19.68 8.07
C ASP A 484 4.79 -18.34 8.17
N ILE A 485 4.70 -17.72 9.37
CA ILE A 485 4.10 -16.40 9.59
C ILE A 485 5.03 -15.47 10.39
N ASP A 486 4.98 -14.17 10.09
CA ASP A 486 5.61 -13.15 10.92
C ASP A 486 4.68 -12.77 12.09
N ILE A 487 4.85 -13.46 13.21
CA ILE A 487 4.07 -13.24 14.43
C ILE A 487 4.18 -11.80 14.94
N GLY A 488 5.37 -11.19 14.87
CA GLY A 488 5.58 -9.81 15.29
C GLY A 488 4.76 -8.83 14.44
N LYS A 489 4.79 -9.01 13.12
CA LYS A 489 3.99 -8.21 12.19
C LYS A 489 2.49 -8.48 12.33
N PHE A 490 2.10 -9.74 12.56
CA PHE A 490 0.71 -10.13 12.76
C PHE A 490 0.09 -9.36 13.93
N TYR A 491 0.70 -9.39 15.12
CA TYR A 491 0.12 -8.69 16.28
C TYR A 491 0.18 -7.17 16.15
N ARG A 492 1.23 -6.59 15.54
CA ARG A 492 1.24 -5.16 15.20
C ARG A 492 0.06 -4.79 14.29
N ALA A 493 -0.21 -5.60 13.28
CA ALA A 493 -1.32 -5.39 12.36
C ALA A 493 -2.68 -5.54 13.05
N LEU A 494 -2.84 -6.53 13.94
CA LEU A 494 -4.06 -6.78 14.71
C LEU A 494 -4.37 -5.57 15.60
N ASP A 495 -3.40 -5.14 16.39
CA ASP A 495 -3.55 -4.04 17.33
C ASP A 495 -3.80 -2.70 16.62
N PHE A 496 -3.06 -2.45 15.54
CA PHE A 496 -3.27 -1.29 14.68
C PHE A 496 -4.72 -1.27 14.16
N ARG A 497 -5.24 -2.40 13.68
CA ARG A 497 -6.59 -2.45 13.11
C ARG A 497 -7.66 -2.15 14.14
N ALA A 498 -7.55 -2.73 15.34
CA ALA A 498 -8.49 -2.47 16.43
C ALA A 498 -8.59 -0.96 16.73
N HIS A 499 -7.45 -0.29 16.86
CA HIS A 499 -7.41 1.15 17.10
C HIS A 499 -7.90 1.97 15.89
N HIS A 500 -7.58 1.53 14.67
CA HIS A 500 -8.03 2.22 13.46
C HIS A 500 -9.56 2.20 13.30
N LEU A 501 -10.24 1.15 13.78
CA LEU A 501 -11.71 1.08 13.74
C LEU A 501 -12.39 2.19 14.55
N LEU A 502 -11.71 2.84 15.50
CA LEU A 502 -12.25 3.99 16.23
C LEU A 502 -12.57 5.19 15.31
N ASN A 503 -11.99 5.24 14.10
CA ASN A 503 -12.34 6.22 13.05
C ASN A 503 -13.69 5.97 12.37
N GLY A 504 -14.35 4.84 12.69
CA GLY A 504 -15.65 4.45 12.19
C GLY A 504 -16.77 4.56 13.22
N HIS A 505 -16.55 5.24 14.35
CA HIS A 505 -17.52 5.37 15.43
C HIS A 505 -18.12 6.79 15.53
N PHE A 506 -19.43 6.88 15.75
CA PHE A 506 -20.14 8.15 15.93
C PHE A 506 -20.00 8.68 17.36
N TRP A 507 -18.85 9.29 17.63
CA TRP A 507 -18.61 10.07 18.83
C TRP A 507 -19.45 11.36 18.87
N PRO A 508 -19.78 11.92 20.04
CA PRO A 508 -20.46 13.21 20.16
C PRO A 508 -19.82 14.32 19.30
N GLU A 509 -18.49 14.46 19.34
CA GLU A 509 -17.70 15.48 18.61
C GLU A 509 -17.75 15.37 17.08
N LEU A 510 -18.20 14.23 16.56
CA LEU A 510 -18.36 13.97 15.13
C LEU A 510 -19.85 13.94 14.75
N ALA A 511 -20.66 13.21 15.53
CA ALA A 511 -22.10 13.07 15.33
C ALA A 511 -22.80 14.43 15.33
N MET A 512 -22.33 15.39 16.13
CA MET A 512 -22.92 16.73 16.22
C MET A 512 -23.01 17.45 14.86
N TYR A 513 -22.17 17.14 13.87
CA TYR A 513 -22.22 17.78 12.55
C TYR A 513 -23.25 17.17 11.59
N PHE A 514 -23.87 16.04 11.93
CA PHE A 514 -24.85 15.37 11.09
C PHE A 514 -26.26 15.89 11.33
N ARG A 515 -27.19 15.56 10.43
CA ARG A 515 -28.52 16.20 10.40
C ARG A 515 -29.31 15.94 11.69
N ASN A 516 -29.20 14.74 12.25
CA ASN A 516 -29.84 14.30 13.49
C ASN A 516 -28.83 13.48 14.33
N PRO A 517 -28.03 14.13 15.19
CA PRO A 517 -26.95 13.47 15.93
C PRO A 517 -27.45 12.35 16.86
N ALA A 518 -28.57 12.58 17.56
CA ALA A 518 -29.14 11.60 18.50
C ALA A 518 -29.48 10.25 17.84
N ARG A 519 -29.81 10.24 16.55
CA ARG A 519 -30.17 9.03 15.82
C ARG A 519 -29.00 8.11 15.50
N ILE A 520 -27.77 8.63 15.49
CA ILE A 520 -26.57 7.89 15.05
C ILE A 520 -25.53 7.76 16.16
N LEU A 521 -25.71 8.45 17.28
CA LEU A 521 -24.77 8.49 18.39
C LEU A 521 -24.49 7.07 18.92
N GLY A 522 -23.20 6.75 19.12
CA GLY A 522 -22.77 5.44 19.60
C GLY A 522 -22.79 4.33 18.54
N SER A 523 -23.26 4.63 17.32
CA SER A 523 -23.23 3.69 16.20
C SER A 523 -21.86 3.65 15.50
N PHE A 524 -21.72 2.71 14.58
CA PHE A 524 -20.59 2.63 13.65
C PHE A 524 -21.01 2.96 12.22
N PHE A 525 -20.06 3.38 11.39
CA PHE A 525 -20.31 3.82 10.02
C PHE A 525 -19.23 3.44 9.03
N ILE A 526 -19.60 3.45 7.74
CA ILE A 526 -18.66 3.35 6.63
C ILE A 526 -18.47 4.72 6.01
N ARG A 527 -17.34 5.36 6.36
CA ARG A 527 -17.02 6.74 5.99
C ARG A 527 -17.16 7.00 4.49
N HIS A 528 -16.55 6.15 3.66
CA HIS A 528 -16.53 6.28 2.21
C HIS A 528 -17.84 5.90 1.53
N HIS A 529 -18.90 5.56 2.27
CA HIS A 529 -20.26 5.40 1.75
C HIS A 529 -21.16 6.57 2.18
N GLY A 530 -20.59 7.77 2.34
CA GLY A 530 -21.34 8.93 2.84
C GLY A 530 -21.69 8.81 4.32
N PHE A 531 -20.77 8.27 5.11
CA PHE A 531 -20.97 7.97 6.53
C PHE A 531 -22.19 7.07 6.80
N ARG A 532 -22.55 6.22 5.85
CA ARG A 532 -23.69 5.30 5.98
C ARG A 532 -23.59 4.50 7.27
N VAL A 533 -24.71 4.41 7.97
CA VAL A 533 -24.94 3.47 9.06
C VAL A 533 -25.93 2.44 8.52
N ARG A 534 -25.55 1.17 8.56
CA ARG A 534 -26.42 0.06 8.18
C ARG A 534 -26.21 -1.03 9.21
N ILE A 535 -27.22 -1.84 9.50
CA ILE A 535 -27.12 -2.85 10.56
C ILE A 535 -25.90 -3.75 10.42
N ASP A 536 -25.53 -4.13 9.19
CA ASP A 536 -24.34 -4.93 8.89
C ASP A 536 -23.03 -4.13 8.91
N ASP A 537 -23.09 -2.81 8.69
CA ASP A 537 -21.93 -1.97 8.95
C ASP A 537 -21.65 -1.90 10.46
N VAL A 538 -22.67 -2.04 11.32
CA VAL A 538 -22.51 -2.03 12.79
C VAL A 538 -22.14 -3.42 13.31
N GLU A 539 -22.72 -4.49 12.76
CA GLU A 539 -22.48 -5.87 13.17
C GLU A 539 -20.99 -6.23 13.14
N HIS A 540 -20.28 -5.90 12.05
CA HIS A 540 -18.87 -6.26 11.89
C HIS A 540 -17.95 -5.52 12.86
N TYR A 541 -18.26 -4.27 13.22
CA TYR A 541 -17.51 -3.58 14.28
C TYR A 541 -17.81 -4.21 15.64
N LEU A 542 -19.07 -4.55 15.90
CA LEU A 542 -19.52 -5.14 17.14
C LEU A 542 -18.83 -6.49 17.39
N SER A 543 -18.93 -7.44 16.45
CA SER A 543 -18.28 -8.75 16.52
C SER A 543 -16.75 -8.61 16.66
N GLY A 544 -16.14 -7.70 15.91
CA GLY A 544 -14.72 -7.39 16.03
C GLY A 544 -14.31 -6.90 17.42
N PHE A 545 -15.05 -5.98 18.03
CA PHE A 545 -14.76 -5.49 19.39
C PHE A 545 -15.09 -6.51 20.49
N VAL A 546 -16.12 -7.35 20.32
CA VAL A 546 -16.39 -8.49 21.23
C VAL A 546 -15.20 -9.44 21.25
N ALA A 547 -14.71 -9.84 20.08
CA ALA A 547 -13.55 -10.73 19.98
C ALA A 547 -12.26 -10.06 20.49
N TYR A 548 -12.09 -8.75 20.24
CA TYR A 548 -10.92 -8.01 20.72
C TYR A 548 -10.95 -7.82 22.24
N HIS A 549 -12.11 -7.60 22.84
CA HIS A 549 -12.29 -7.58 24.29
C HIS A 549 -11.83 -8.91 24.91
N ALA A 550 -12.30 -10.04 24.36
CA ALA A 550 -11.87 -11.35 24.81
C ALA A 550 -10.35 -11.56 24.67
N PHE A 551 -9.73 -11.01 23.62
CA PHE A 551 -8.28 -11.03 23.43
C PHE A 551 -7.54 -10.19 24.49
N LEU A 552 -8.02 -8.98 24.79
CA LEU A 552 -7.43 -8.14 25.85
C LEU A 552 -7.55 -8.79 27.23
N MET A 553 -8.66 -9.46 27.52
CA MET A 553 -8.84 -10.23 28.77
C MET A 553 -7.84 -11.39 28.92
N ARG A 554 -7.24 -11.87 27.82
CA ARG A 554 -6.15 -12.87 27.81
C ARG A 554 -4.75 -12.24 27.89
N GLY A 555 -4.63 -10.94 28.16
CA GLY A 555 -3.35 -10.23 28.25
C GLY A 555 -2.92 -9.51 26.96
N GLY A 556 -3.74 -9.57 25.90
CA GLY A 556 -3.57 -8.83 24.67
C GLY A 556 -2.24 -9.07 23.95
N THR A 557 -1.81 -8.09 23.17
CA THR A 557 -0.64 -8.18 22.29
C THR A 557 0.65 -8.49 23.05
N SER A 558 0.88 -7.88 24.21
CA SER A 558 2.11 -8.08 24.99
C SER A 558 2.27 -9.53 25.45
N GLN A 559 1.21 -10.13 26.01
CA GLN A 559 1.24 -11.52 26.47
C GLN A 559 1.35 -12.48 25.27
N ALA A 560 0.52 -12.28 24.25
CA ALA A 560 0.49 -13.17 23.09
C ALA A 560 1.81 -13.16 22.30
N LEU A 561 2.49 -12.01 22.20
CA LEU A 561 3.84 -11.94 21.64
C LEU A 561 4.84 -12.68 22.50
N ALA A 562 4.82 -12.50 23.83
CA ALA A 562 5.73 -13.21 24.73
C ALA A 562 5.61 -14.74 24.58
N ASP A 563 4.38 -15.25 24.50
CA ASP A 563 4.09 -16.68 24.41
C ASP A 563 4.57 -17.31 23.09
N LEU A 564 4.50 -16.56 21.99
CA LEU A 564 4.78 -17.09 20.65
C LEU A 564 6.21 -16.78 20.16
N GLN A 565 6.79 -15.64 20.55
CA GLN A 565 8.02 -15.11 19.97
C GLN A 565 9.26 -15.96 20.33
N GLN A 566 9.35 -16.49 21.55
CA GLN A 566 10.42 -17.41 21.95
C GLN A 566 10.38 -18.71 21.14
N THR A 567 9.18 -19.27 20.96
CA THR A 567 8.94 -20.47 20.15
C THR A 567 9.27 -20.21 18.68
N THR A 568 8.82 -19.10 18.10
CA THR A 568 9.08 -18.79 16.70
C THR A 568 10.55 -18.51 16.42
N GLN A 569 11.24 -17.79 17.31
CA GLN A 569 12.67 -17.55 17.17
C GLN A 569 13.47 -18.85 17.26
N THR A 570 13.13 -19.73 18.20
CA THR A 570 13.77 -21.05 18.32
C THR A 570 13.52 -21.92 17.10
N LEU A 571 12.29 -21.95 16.56
CA LEU A 571 11.94 -22.70 15.35
C LEU A 571 12.63 -22.13 14.09
N LYS A 572 12.63 -20.80 13.93
CA LYS A 572 13.34 -20.11 12.84
C LYS A 572 14.84 -20.36 12.96
N HIS A 573 15.41 -20.29 14.16
CA HIS A 573 16.81 -20.58 14.41
C HIS A 573 17.14 -22.05 14.17
N ALA A 574 16.32 -23.01 14.61
CA ALA A 574 16.51 -24.45 14.34
C ALA A 574 16.42 -24.79 12.84
N ARG A 575 15.53 -24.10 12.09
CA ARG A 575 15.50 -24.15 10.62
C ARG A 575 16.77 -23.55 9.99
N GLN A 576 17.35 -22.53 10.62
CA GLN A 576 18.56 -21.84 10.15
C GLN A 576 19.87 -22.56 10.56
N THR A 577 19.94 -23.21 11.72
CA THR A 577 21.12 -23.90 12.24
C THR A 577 21.29 -25.31 11.71
N ARG A 578 20.24 -25.92 11.15
CA ARG A 578 20.35 -27.18 10.39
C ARG A 578 21.17 -27.07 9.09
N THR A 579 21.68 -25.88 8.70
CA THR A 579 22.36 -25.68 7.40
C THR A 579 23.73 -25.00 7.43
N ALA A 580 24.37 -24.74 8.57
CA ALA A 580 25.65 -24.00 8.59
C ALA A 580 26.82 -24.76 9.24
N SER A 581 27.63 -25.43 8.42
CA SER A 581 29.04 -25.70 8.77
C SER A 581 29.91 -24.52 8.32
N PRO A 582 30.95 -24.11 9.08
CA PRO A 582 31.85 -23.03 8.68
C PRO A 582 32.59 -23.40 7.38
N ARG A 583 32.60 -22.47 6.41
CA ARG A 583 33.28 -22.64 5.11
C ARG A 583 34.59 -21.86 5.06
N VAL A 584 35.54 -22.39 4.31
CA VAL A 584 36.84 -21.76 4.03
C VAL A 584 36.65 -20.65 2.97
N PRO A 585 37.24 -19.45 3.14
CA PRO A 585 37.21 -18.37 2.15
C PRO A 585 37.71 -18.83 0.77
N GLY A 586 37.11 -18.33 -0.32
CA GLY A 586 37.54 -18.63 -1.70
C GLY A 586 37.00 -19.92 -2.35
N MET A 587 36.03 -20.62 -1.74
CA MET A 587 35.33 -21.76 -2.37
C MET A 587 34.06 -21.33 -3.14
N PRO A 588 33.65 -22.07 -4.20
CA PRO A 588 32.38 -21.86 -4.89
C PRO A 588 31.16 -21.86 -3.97
N ASN A 589 30.16 -21.07 -4.35
CA ASN A 589 28.96 -20.79 -3.55
C ASN A 589 28.14 -22.04 -3.19
N TRP A 590 28.01 -23.02 -4.09
CA TRP A 590 27.03 -24.09 -3.94
C TRP A 590 27.68 -25.47 -3.89
N ARG A 591 27.28 -26.31 -2.94
CA ARG A 591 27.42 -27.77 -2.96
C ARG A 591 26.07 -28.42 -3.20
N ALA A 592 26.06 -29.71 -3.54
CA ALA A 592 24.84 -30.44 -3.88
C ALA A 592 23.78 -30.36 -2.75
N ASP A 593 24.21 -30.48 -1.50
CA ASP A 593 23.33 -30.40 -0.33
C ASP A 593 22.74 -29.00 -0.11
N ASP A 594 23.48 -27.94 -0.46
CA ASP A 594 22.98 -26.57 -0.33
C ASP A 594 21.87 -26.30 -1.35
N VAL A 595 22.02 -26.81 -2.57
CA VAL A 595 21.01 -26.69 -3.62
C VAL A 595 19.74 -27.45 -3.22
N LEU A 596 19.88 -28.65 -2.65
CA LEU A 596 18.74 -29.40 -2.09
C LEU A 596 18.08 -28.66 -0.93
N ALA A 597 18.87 -28.18 0.04
CA ALA A 597 18.35 -27.46 1.20
C ALA A 597 17.66 -26.14 0.81
N ALA A 598 18.15 -25.47 -0.23
CA ALA A 598 17.54 -24.26 -0.75
C ALA A 598 16.23 -24.53 -1.47
N THR A 599 16.16 -25.57 -2.31
CA THR A 599 15.03 -25.77 -3.25
C THR A 599 13.98 -26.78 -2.78
N GLY A 600 14.33 -27.67 -1.86
CA GLY A 600 13.52 -28.84 -1.50
C GLY A 600 13.35 -29.84 -2.66
N GLY A 601 14.18 -29.72 -3.71
CA GLY A 601 14.12 -30.59 -4.89
C GLY A 601 14.69 -31.99 -4.67
N ARG A 602 14.72 -32.77 -5.75
CA ARG A 602 15.29 -34.13 -5.77
C ARG A 602 16.23 -34.26 -6.97
N TRP A 603 17.42 -34.81 -6.76
CA TRP A 603 18.31 -35.14 -7.87
C TRP A 603 17.75 -36.31 -8.67
N ALA A 604 17.28 -36.05 -9.89
CA ALA A 604 16.95 -37.08 -10.87
C ALA A 604 18.21 -37.74 -11.43
N ARG A 605 19.27 -36.94 -11.60
CA ARG A 605 20.64 -37.41 -11.84
C ARG A 605 21.58 -36.67 -10.88
N PRO A 606 22.10 -37.31 -9.82
CA PRO A 606 22.95 -36.65 -8.84
C PRO A 606 24.35 -36.35 -9.40
N PRO A 607 25.08 -35.39 -8.80
CA PRO A 607 26.49 -35.21 -9.08
C PRO A 607 27.31 -36.48 -8.81
N GLN A 608 28.22 -36.82 -9.72
CA GLN A 608 29.06 -38.01 -9.60
C GLN A 608 30.16 -37.88 -8.54
N SER A 609 30.52 -36.64 -8.17
CA SER A 609 31.55 -36.37 -7.17
C SER A 609 30.93 -35.79 -5.90
N PRO A 610 31.28 -36.29 -4.70
CA PRO A 610 30.86 -35.68 -3.43
C PRO A 610 31.49 -34.29 -3.22
N ARG A 611 32.50 -33.93 -4.02
CA ARG A 611 33.11 -32.59 -4.05
C ARG A 611 32.50 -31.67 -5.12
N TRP A 612 31.34 -32.03 -5.68
CA TRP A 612 30.67 -31.20 -6.67
C TRP A 612 30.37 -29.81 -6.13
N GLN A 613 30.60 -28.81 -6.98
CA GLN A 613 30.47 -27.40 -6.63
C GLN A 613 29.94 -26.60 -7.82
N ALA A 614 29.18 -25.54 -7.53
CA ALA A 614 28.77 -24.55 -8.51
C ALA A 614 29.01 -23.12 -8.00
N THR A 615 29.34 -22.22 -8.91
CA THR A 615 29.65 -20.82 -8.63
C THR A 615 28.40 -19.94 -8.59
N GLY A 616 27.29 -20.39 -9.19
CA GLY A 616 26.05 -19.62 -9.19
C GLY A 616 24.93 -20.25 -10.00
N LEU A 617 23.96 -19.42 -10.37
CA LEU A 617 22.80 -19.78 -11.16
C LEU A 617 22.80 -18.99 -12.48
N CYS A 618 22.16 -19.51 -13.52
CA CYS A 618 21.89 -18.81 -14.76
C CYS A 618 20.44 -19.00 -15.15
N ILE A 619 19.72 -17.88 -15.36
CA ILE A 619 18.32 -17.84 -15.80
C ILE A 619 18.18 -17.26 -17.22
N TRP A 620 19.27 -16.79 -17.81
CA TRP A 620 19.34 -16.20 -19.15
C TRP A 620 20.65 -16.58 -19.84
N LEU A 621 20.58 -17.43 -20.86
CA LEU A 621 21.76 -18.14 -21.40
C LEU A 621 22.95 -17.25 -21.82
N PRO A 622 22.76 -16.08 -22.45
CA PRO A 622 23.88 -15.18 -22.78
C PRO A 622 24.72 -14.70 -21.59
N SER A 623 24.19 -14.80 -20.37
CA SER A 623 24.91 -14.46 -19.13
C SER A 623 25.57 -15.66 -18.43
N LEU A 624 25.47 -16.86 -19.00
CA LEU A 624 26.06 -18.08 -18.43
C LEU A 624 27.57 -17.93 -18.28
N ARG A 625 28.08 -18.20 -17.07
CA ARG A 625 29.52 -18.29 -16.78
C ARG A 625 29.92 -19.72 -16.47
N ALA A 626 31.20 -20.03 -16.67
CA ALA A 626 31.78 -21.31 -16.27
C ALA A 626 31.51 -21.60 -14.79
N GLY A 627 31.10 -22.83 -14.48
CA GLY A 627 30.80 -23.26 -13.11
C GLY A 627 29.38 -22.97 -12.63
N GLN A 628 28.50 -22.35 -13.42
CA GLN A 628 27.12 -22.06 -13.00
C GLN A 628 26.15 -23.21 -13.29
N MET A 629 25.07 -23.26 -12.52
CA MET A 629 23.89 -24.08 -12.77
C MET A 629 22.93 -23.36 -13.73
N ILE A 630 22.05 -24.09 -14.42
CA ILE A 630 21.00 -23.50 -15.26
C ILE A 630 19.62 -23.79 -14.67
N ALA A 631 18.78 -22.75 -14.59
CA ALA A 631 17.34 -22.91 -14.40
C ALA A 631 16.66 -23.09 -15.76
N LEU A 632 16.19 -24.31 -16.05
CA LEU A 632 15.60 -24.68 -17.34
C LEU A 632 14.12 -24.34 -17.37
N ARG A 633 13.72 -23.52 -18.36
CA ARG A 633 12.34 -23.05 -18.53
C ARG A 633 11.38 -24.22 -18.79
N PRO A 634 10.23 -24.29 -18.09
CA PRO A 634 9.20 -25.31 -18.34
C PRO A 634 8.44 -25.01 -19.63
N SER A 635 7.78 -26.03 -20.19
CA SER A 635 7.04 -25.96 -21.46
C SER A 635 6.02 -24.82 -21.55
N THR A 636 5.35 -24.50 -20.45
CA THR A 636 4.27 -23.49 -20.37
C THR A 636 4.68 -22.17 -19.68
N GLY A 637 5.97 -21.99 -19.36
CA GLY A 637 6.47 -20.84 -18.58
C GLY A 637 7.29 -19.81 -19.38
N LYS A 638 7.46 -18.61 -18.82
CA LYS A 638 8.28 -17.52 -19.40
C LYS A 638 9.64 -17.30 -18.72
N GLY A 639 9.92 -17.95 -17.59
CA GLY A 639 11.14 -17.77 -16.78
C GLY A 639 12.17 -18.89 -16.98
N GLY A 640 13.46 -18.55 -16.95
CA GLY A 640 14.58 -19.49 -17.14
C GLY A 640 15.07 -19.61 -18.58
N VAL A 641 16.07 -20.47 -18.79
CA VAL A 641 16.71 -20.75 -20.09
C VAL A 641 15.83 -21.70 -20.91
N PRO A 642 15.43 -21.34 -22.15
CA PRO A 642 14.68 -22.25 -23.02
C PRO A 642 15.47 -23.54 -23.33
N PRO A 643 14.84 -24.73 -23.30
CA PRO A 643 15.52 -25.98 -23.64
C PRO A 643 16.13 -25.98 -25.05
N SER A 644 15.48 -25.32 -26.02
CA SER A 644 15.93 -25.24 -27.42
C SER A 644 17.28 -24.56 -27.63
N VAL A 645 17.69 -23.69 -26.70
CA VAL A 645 18.98 -22.98 -26.77
C VAL A 645 20.05 -23.62 -25.90
N LEU A 646 19.71 -24.60 -25.06
CA LEU A 646 20.67 -25.27 -24.17
C LEU A 646 21.88 -25.89 -24.93
N PRO A 647 21.73 -26.49 -26.13
CA PRO A 647 22.87 -26.98 -26.91
C PRO A 647 23.85 -25.89 -27.37
N GLN A 648 23.43 -24.62 -27.35
CA GLN A 648 24.23 -23.45 -27.72
C GLN A 648 24.95 -22.83 -26.50
N ALA A 649 24.86 -23.46 -25.32
CA ALA A 649 25.49 -22.95 -24.11
C ALA A 649 27.02 -22.84 -24.31
N PRO A 650 27.63 -21.67 -24.00
CA PRO A 650 29.07 -21.47 -24.17
C PRO A 650 29.92 -22.33 -23.20
N PHE A 651 29.31 -22.83 -22.13
CA PHE A 651 29.92 -23.68 -21.13
C PHE A 651 28.98 -24.84 -20.77
N LEU A 652 29.54 -26.00 -20.40
CA LEU A 652 28.74 -27.06 -19.79
C LEU A 652 28.25 -26.59 -18.41
N PRO A 653 26.92 -26.63 -18.14
CA PRO A 653 26.40 -26.24 -16.84
C PRO A 653 26.78 -27.27 -15.76
N GLN A 654 27.04 -26.80 -14.55
CA GLN A 654 27.36 -27.70 -13.42
C GLN A 654 26.17 -28.55 -12.97
N ALA A 655 24.95 -28.05 -13.19
CA ALA A 655 23.71 -28.78 -13.02
C ALA A 655 22.59 -28.08 -13.79
N VAL A 656 21.51 -28.80 -14.07
CA VAL A 656 20.26 -28.27 -14.61
C VAL A 656 19.16 -28.43 -13.56
N ILE A 657 18.44 -27.35 -13.26
CA ILE A 657 17.29 -27.32 -12.36
C ILE A 657 16.03 -27.18 -13.23
N ALA A 658 15.09 -28.12 -13.11
CA ALA A 658 13.89 -28.16 -13.95
C ALA A 658 12.66 -28.53 -13.11
N SER A 659 11.48 -28.03 -13.49
CA SER A 659 10.21 -28.40 -12.87
C SER A 659 9.40 -29.45 -13.63
N GLU A 660 9.90 -29.87 -14.78
CA GLU A 660 9.37 -30.95 -15.61
C GLU A 660 10.50 -31.97 -15.84
N PRO A 661 10.19 -33.25 -16.14
CA PRO A 661 11.20 -34.24 -16.45
C PRO A 661 12.13 -33.76 -17.56
N ALA A 662 13.42 -33.57 -17.23
CA ALA A 662 14.41 -32.99 -18.14
C ALA A 662 15.60 -33.94 -18.42
N LEU A 663 15.54 -35.19 -17.95
CA LEU A 663 16.63 -36.15 -18.13
C LEU A 663 16.98 -36.40 -19.60
N ASP A 664 15.96 -36.48 -20.47
CA ASP A 664 16.14 -36.72 -21.90
C ASP A 664 16.61 -35.46 -22.67
N LEU A 665 16.42 -34.28 -22.07
CA LEU A 665 16.81 -32.99 -22.67
C LEU A 665 18.24 -32.58 -22.31
N VAL A 666 18.85 -33.22 -21.30
CA VAL A 666 20.15 -32.83 -20.74
C VAL A 666 21.16 -33.97 -20.92
N PRO A 667 22.24 -33.78 -21.69
CA PRO A 667 23.21 -34.84 -21.95
C PRO A 667 23.94 -35.28 -20.67
N ALA A 668 24.20 -36.59 -20.55
CA ALA A 668 25.06 -37.12 -19.50
C ALA A 668 26.50 -36.61 -19.70
N PRO A 669 27.26 -36.34 -18.62
CA PRO A 669 26.99 -36.65 -17.22
C PRO A 669 26.40 -35.49 -16.38
N ILE A 670 25.78 -34.47 -17.00
CA ILE A 670 25.34 -33.24 -16.28
C ILE A 670 24.26 -33.55 -15.23
N PRO A 671 24.44 -33.20 -13.95
CA PRO A 671 23.43 -33.42 -12.91
C PRO A 671 22.09 -32.72 -13.21
N VAL A 672 20.97 -33.35 -12.85
CA VAL A 672 19.62 -32.82 -13.04
C VAL A 672 18.87 -32.84 -11.72
N LEU A 673 18.42 -31.66 -11.28
CA LEU A 673 17.60 -31.45 -10.09
C LEU A 673 16.16 -31.14 -10.50
N GLU A 674 15.23 -31.97 -10.05
CA GLU A 674 13.79 -31.76 -10.22
C GLU A 674 13.25 -30.96 -9.04
N VAL A 675 12.46 -29.93 -9.33
CA VAL A 675 11.79 -29.07 -8.33
C VAL A 675 10.30 -28.95 -8.65
N PRO A 676 9.41 -28.74 -7.66
CA PRO A 676 7.98 -28.59 -7.96
C PRO A 676 7.64 -27.32 -8.77
N ASP A 677 8.38 -26.23 -8.55
CA ASP A 677 8.16 -24.94 -9.21
C ASP A 677 9.52 -24.24 -9.41
N LEU A 678 9.87 -23.97 -10.67
CA LEU A 678 11.13 -23.34 -11.04
C LEU A 678 11.25 -21.89 -10.53
N ASN A 679 10.19 -21.09 -10.64
CA ASN A 679 10.22 -19.69 -10.22
C ASN A 679 10.43 -19.59 -8.72
N ARG A 680 9.74 -20.44 -7.96
CA ARG A 680 9.94 -20.56 -6.52
C ARG A 680 11.37 -21.00 -6.19
N ALA A 681 11.89 -22.01 -6.88
CA ALA A 681 13.26 -22.49 -6.67
C ALA A 681 14.31 -21.38 -6.92
N ILE A 682 14.14 -20.55 -7.97
CA ILE A 682 15.03 -19.40 -8.22
C ILE A 682 15.02 -18.43 -7.03
N LEU A 683 13.82 -18.08 -6.53
CA LEU A 683 13.70 -17.18 -5.38
C LEU A 683 14.29 -17.79 -4.10
N ASP A 684 14.07 -19.09 -3.86
CA ASP A 684 14.56 -19.79 -2.68
C ASP A 684 16.09 -19.94 -2.68
N LEU A 685 16.71 -20.17 -3.84
CA LEU A 685 18.16 -20.08 -4.02
C LEU A 685 18.69 -18.67 -3.68
N GLY A 686 18.02 -17.62 -4.15
CA GLY A 686 18.38 -16.25 -3.80
C GLY A 686 18.30 -15.97 -2.30
N ARG A 687 17.21 -16.40 -1.64
CA ARG A 687 17.06 -16.29 -0.17
C ARG A 687 18.11 -17.08 0.58
N PHE A 688 18.43 -18.28 0.10
CA PHE A 688 19.46 -19.13 0.70
C PHE A 688 20.82 -18.46 0.60
N ALA A 689 21.19 -17.95 -0.58
CA ALA A 689 22.42 -17.21 -0.77
C ALA A 689 22.50 -15.96 0.12
N ARG A 690 21.43 -15.16 0.20
CA ARG A 690 21.39 -13.97 1.06
C ARG A 690 21.71 -14.26 2.53
N ARG A 691 21.26 -15.41 3.06
CA ARG A 691 21.56 -15.82 4.44
C ARG A 691 23.04 -16.15 4.67
N HIS A 692 23.77 -16.52 3.62
CA HIS A 692 25.17 -16.90 3.71
C HIS A 692 26.13 -15.75 3.38
N ILE A 693 25.67 -14.75 2.63
CA ILE A 693 26.42 -13.52 2.36
C ILE A 693 26.67 -12.76 3.67
N ARG A 694 27.96 -12.48 3.94
CA ARG A 694 28.40 -11.73 5.13
C ARG A 694 28.74 -10.27 4.86
N GLY A 695 28.95 -9.90 3.59
CA GLY A 695 29.28 -8.53 3.19
C GLY A 695 28.16 -7.53 3.43
N ARG A 696 28.52 -6.24 3.40
CA ARG A 696 27.56 -5.14 3.44
C ARG A 696 26.86 -5.02 2.10
N ILE A 697 25.53 -4.96 2.14
CA ILE A 697 24.67 -4.89 0.94
C ILE A 697 24.02 -3.51 0.89
N ILE A 698 24.17 -2.86 -0.26
CA ILE A 698 23.62 -1.56 -0.58
C ILE A 698 22.49 -1.76 -1.60
N GLY A 699 21.26 -1.46 -1.23
CA GLY A 699 20.11 -1.48 -2.13
C GLY A 699 19.88 -0.09 -2.75
N ILE A 700 19.75 0.00 -4.06
CA ILE A 700 19.57 1.27 -4.77
C ILE A 700 18.25 1.27 -5.54
N THR A 701 17.40 2.26 -5.27
CA THR A 701 16.20 2.54 -6.06
C THR A 701 16.09 4.04 -6.41
N GLY A 702 15.09 4.36 -7.24
CA GLY A 702 14.85 5.71 -7.76
C GLY A 702 14.23 5.69 -9.16
N SER A 703 13.78 6.83 -9.65
CA SER A 703 13.21 6.94 -11.01
C SER A 703 14.31 6.99 -12.08
N ALA A 704 15.37 7.78 -11.86
CA ALA A 704 16.56 7.89 -12.70
C ALA A 704 17.87 7.66 -11.91
N GLY A 705 18.98 7.39 -12.59
CA GLY A 705 20.32 7.31 -11.97
C GLY A 705 20.68 6.01 -11.24
N LYS A 706 19.74 5.05 -11.10
CA LYS A 706 19.98 3.77 -10.40
C LYS A 706 21.20 3.00 -10.93
N THR A 707 21.17 2.59 -12.19
CA THR A 707 22.22 1.78 -12.83
C THR A 707 23.58 2.48 -12.82
N THR A 708 23.58 3.80 -13.06
CA THR A 708 24.79 4.62 -13.00
C THR A 708 25.36 4.67 -11.58
N THR A 709 24.52 4.84 -10.57
CA THR A 709 24.94 4.82 -9.16
C THR A 709 25.46 3.46 -8.75
N VAL A 710 24.85 2.35 -9.24
CA VAL A 710 25.34 0.99 -9.01
C VAL A 710 26.75 0.82 -9.58
N ALA A 711 26.96 1.16 -10.86
CA ALA A 711 28.26 1.04 -11.52
C ALA A 711 29.32 1.95 -10.87
N MET A 712 28.95 3.19 -10.55
CA MET A 712 29.83 4.16 -9.92
C MET A 712 30.25 3.69 -8.53
N LEU A 713 29.29 3.27 -7.69
CA LEU A 713 29.58 2.78 -6.34
C LEU A 713 30.37 1.47 -6.36
N ALA A 714 30.06 0.54 -7.27
CA ALA A 714 30.81 -0.71 -7.40
C ALA A 714 32.28 -0.47 -7.76
N ARG A 715 32.58 0.55 -8.58
CA ARG A 715 33.97 1.00 -8.81
C ARG A 715 34.54 1.66 -7.55
N ALA A 716 33.79 2.58 -6.95
CA ALA A 716 34.26 3.41 -5.86
C ALA A 716 34.56 2.63 -4.57
N LEU A 717 33.93 1.45 -4.38
CA LEU A 717 34.17 0.56 -3.23
C LEU A 717 35.31 -0.47 -3.43
N ARG A 718 35.92 -0.56 -4.62
CA ARG A 718 37.05 -1.47 -4.90
C ARG A 718 38.26 -1.34 -3.96
N PRO A 719 38.61 -0.16 -3.41
CA PRO A 719 39.70 -0.05 -2.44
C PRO A 719 39.54 -0.95 -1.21
N TRP A 720 38.30 -1.41 -0.93
CA TRP A 720 38.00 -2.30 0.20
C TRP A 720 37.70 -3.75 -0.22
N GLY A 721 38.05 -4.14 -1.45
CA GLY A 721 37.94 -5.50 -1.97
C GLY A 721 36.95 -5.65 -3.12
N GLU A 722 36.76 -6.89 -3.57
CA GLU A 722 35.82 -7.22 -4.65
C GLU A 722 34.39 -6.80 -4.32
N VAL A 723 33.66 -6.30 -5.32
CA VAL A 723 32.30 -5.78 -5.15
C VAL A 723 31.34 -6.57 -6.01
N GLY A 724 30.38 -7.24 -5.37
CA GLY A 724 29.24 -7.81 -6.07
C GLY A 724 28.32 -6.70 -6.56
N GLN A 725 27.71 -6.86 -7.74
CA GLN A 725 26.72 -5.90 -8.22
C GLN A 725 25.64 -6.56 -9.08
N THR A 726 24.51 -5.89 -9.24
CA THR A 726 23.48 -6.33 -10.20
C THR A 726 24.06 -6.41 -11.61
N ALA A 727 23.93 -7.59 -12.22
CA ALA A 727 24.22 -7.81 -13.63
C ALA A 727 23.04 -7.38 -14.50
N HIS A 728 23.34 -6.66 -15.59
CA HIS A 728 22.35 -6.22 -16.59
C HIS A 728 21.18 -5.44 -15.94
N ASN A 729 19.95 -5.62 -16.44
CA ASN A 729 18.73 -5.02 -15.90
C ASN A 729 17.97 -5.96 -14.94
N ALA A 730 18.68 -6.91 -14.30
CA ALA A 730 18.08 -7.95 -13.47
C ALA A 730 17.71 -7.44 -12.05
N ASN A 731 16.82 -6.45 -12.01
CA ASN A 731 16.46 -5.65 -10.84
C ASN A 731 15.03 -5.92 -10.29
N LEU A 732 14.37 -6.96 -10.81
CA LEU A 732 13.11 -7.55 -10.34
C LEU A 732 13.37 -8.84 -9.53
N PRO A 733 12.39 -9.41 -8.78
CA PRO A 733 12.66 -10.46 -7.79
C PRO A 733 13.49 -11.65 -8.30
N HIS A 734 13.16 -12.20 -9.49
CA HIS A 734 13.91 -13.32 -10.07
C HIS A 734 15.34 -12.93 -10.47
N GLY A 735 15.51 -11.72 -11.01
CA GLY A 735 16.83 -11.19 -11.37
C GLY A 735 17.68 -10.90 -10.14
N ILE A 736 17.08 -10.35 -9.09
CA ILE A 736 17.73 -10.13 -7.79
C ILE A 736 18.15 -11.47 -7.19
N ALA A 737 17.25 -12.46 -7.15
CA ALA A 737 17.55 -13.78 -6.63
C ALA A 737 18.67 -14.48 -7.41
N TRP A 738 18.66 -14.35 -8.74
CA TRP A 738 19.73 -14.82 -9.60
C TRP A 738 21.09 -14.18 -9.29
N ASN A 739 21.12 -12.86 -9.12
CA ASN A 739 22.34 -12.13 -8.74
C ASN A 739 22.85 -12.59 -7.36
N LEU A 740 21.99 -12.63 -6.34
CA LEU A 740 22.36 -13.08 -5.00
C LEU A 740 22.89 -14.53 -5.01
N ALA A 741 22.27 -15.41 -5.80
CA ALA A 741 22.72 -16.79 -5.96
C ALA A 741 24.08 -16.91 -6.67
N SER A 742 24.55 -15.88 -7.37
CA SER A 742 25.73 -15.94 -8.24
C SER A 742 26.90 -15.06 -7.78
N ILE A 743 26.65 -14.08 -6.91
CA ILE A 743 27.70 -13.25 -6.30
C ILE A 743 28.44 -14.10 -5.24
N PRO A 744 29.79 -14.10 -5.20
CA PRO A 744 30.52 -14.83 -4.17
C PRO A 744 30.12 -14.38 -2.76
N TRP A 745 29.88 -15.31 -1.84
CA TRP A 745 29.30 -14.99 -0.54
C TRP A 745 30.25 -14.27 0.44
N ASP A 746 31.54 -14.28 0.15
CA ASP A 746 32.62 -13.68 0.93
C ASP A 746 33.04 -12.28 0.45
N VAL A 747 32.39 -11.73 -0.59
CA VAL A 747 32.68 -10.35 -1.01
C VAL A 747 32.31 -9.35 0.10
N PRO A 748 33.16 -8.34 0.37
CA PRO A 748 32.91 -7.36 1.43
C PRO A 748 31.73 -6.44 1.15
N HIS A 749 31.47 -6.13 -0.13
CA HIS A 749 30.42 -5.20 -0.53
C HIS A 749 29.57 -5.76 -1.68
N ILE A 750 28.26 -5.50 -1.66
CA ILE A 750 27.34 -5.84 -2.74
C ILE A 750 26.44 -4.63 -3.04
N VAL A 751 26.33 -4.23 -4.31
CA VAL A 751 25.49 -3.12 -4.75
C VAL A 751 24.34 -3.64 -5.63
N MET A 752 23.12 -3.61 -5.11
CA MET A 752 21.94 -4.18 -5.75
C MET A 752 20.98 -3.10 -6.27
N GLU A 753 20.71 -3.12 -7.58
CA GLU A 753 19.64 -2.33 -8.19
C GLU A 753 18.26 -2.94 -7.90
N MET A 754 17.30 -2.10 -7.52
CA MET A 754 15.92 -2.52 -7.21
C MET A 754 14.90 -1.66 -7.96
N ALA A 755 14.15 -2.29 -8.87
CA ALA A 755 13.06 -1.65 -9.61
C ALA A 755 11.74 -1.61 -8.81
N ILE A 756 10.87 -0.65 -9.15
CA ILE A 756 9.64 -0.35 -8.38
C ILE A 756 8.60 -1.48 -8.37
N GLY A 757 8.54 -2.30 -9.43
CA GLY A 757 7.41 -3.21 -9.69
C GLY A 757 6.99 -4.10 -8.52
N ARG A 758 7.95 -4.64 -7.76
CA ARG A 758 7.71 -5.43 -6.54
C ARG A 758 8.67 -5.03 -5.41
N MET A 759 8.73 -3.74 -5.10
CA MET A 759 9.75 -3.17 -4.21
C MET A 759 9.86 -3.88 -2.85
N GLN A 760 8.75 -4.26 -2.23
CA GLN A 760 8.79 -4.95 -0.95
C GLN A 760 9.40 -6.36 -1.07
N GLN A 761 8.97 -7.15 -2.05
CA GLN A 761 9.56 -8.48 -2.31
C GLN A 761 11.05 -8.35 -2.64
N ASN A 762 11.43 -7.31 -3.38
CA ASN A 762 12.84 -7.00 -3.65
C ASN A 762 13.57 -6.72 -2.32
N ALA A 763 13.02 -5.89 -1.44
CA ALA A 763 13.62 -5.54 -0.16
C ALA A 763 13.78 -6.78 0.73
N GLU A 764 12.78 -7.65 0.79
CA GLU A 764 12.82 -8.90 1.57
C GLU A 764 13.86 -9.90 1.04
N LEU A 765 14.10 -9.91 -0.28
CA LEU A 765 15.17 -10.73 -0.89
C LEU A 765 16.56 -10.15 -0.63
N VAL A 766 16.73 -8.84 -0.80
CA VAL A 766 18.03 -8.16 -0.70
C VAL A 766 18.44 -7.95 0.76
N ARG A 767 17.49 -7.61 1.64
CA ARG A 767 17.72 -7.14 3.02
C ARG A 767 18.91 -6.17 3.11
N PRO A 768 18.80 -4.97 2.51
CA PRO A 768 19.92 -4.06 2.42
C PRO A 768 20.30 -3.52 3.81
N HIS A 769 21.59 -3.29 4.01
CA HIS A 769 22.11 -2.60 5.19
C HIS A 769 22.12 -1.08 4.96
N VAL A 770 22.31 -0.67 3.70
CA VAL A 770 22.18 0.73 3.26
C VAL A 770 21.15 0.81 2.14
N GLY A 771 20.10 1.60 2.31
CA GLY A 771 19.05 1.82 1.32
C GLY A 771 19.18 3.20 0.68
N VAL A 772 19.42 3.27 -0.63
CA VAL A 772 19.62 4.52 -1.37
C VAL A 772 18.40 4.82 -2.23
N VAL A 773 17.87 6.04 -2.11
CA VAL A 773 16.81 6.56 -3.00
C VAL A 773 17.36 7.74 -3.79
N THR A 774 17.61 7.55 -5.08
CA THR A 774 18.32 8.56 -5.91
C THR A 774 17.47 9.78 -6.25
N ASN A 775 16.21 9.55 -6.65
CA ASN A 775 15.20 10.57 -6.96
C ASN A 775 13.83 9.92 -7.16
N ILE A 776 12.79 10.74 -7.11
CA ILE A 776 11.43 10.43 -7.52
C ILE A 776 11.10 11.31 -8.74
N ALA A 777 10.44 10.70 -9.73
CA ALA A 777 9.98 11.38 -10.95
C ALA A 777 8.76 10.65 -11.50
N ALA A 778 7.99 11.35 -12.34
CA ALA A 778 6.91 10.79 -13.15
C ALA A 778 7.47 9.71 -14.09
N ALA A 779 7.45 8.47 -13.62
CA ALA A 779 7.83 7.27 -14.33
C ALA A 779 6.93 6.14 -13.81
N HIS A 780 6.42 5.29 -14.70
CA HIS A 780 5.45 4.24 -14.36
C HIS A 780 4.12 4.79 -13.79
N LEU A 781 3.72 6.02 -14.15
CA LEU A 781 2.47 6.64 -13.67
C LEU A 781 1.23 5.89 -14.14
N GLU A 782 1.28 5.26 -15.31
CA GLU A 782 0.19 4.39 -15.79
C GLU A 782 -0.15 3.28 -14.78
N HIS A 783 0.85 2.79 -14.05
CA HIS A 783 0.69 1.72 -13.05
C HIS A 783 0.54 2.22 -11.61
N HIS A 784 0.89 3.49 -11.34
CA HIS A 784 1.11 4.01 -9.98
C HIS A 784 0.46 5.38 -9.74
N GLY A 785 -0.32 5.94 -10.67
CA GLY A 785 -1.12 7.14 -10.47
C GLY A 785 -0.33 8.45 -10.36
N THR A 786 0.39 8.65 -9.25
CA THR A 786 1.05 9.92 -8.88
C THR A 786 2.50 9.73 -8.45
N THR A 787 3.32 10.79 -8.52
CA THR A 787 4.71 10.73 -8.01
C THR A 787 4.78 10.47 -6.51
N ALA A 788 3.79 10.92 -5.73
CA ALA A 788 3.65 10.59 -4.32
C ALA A 788 3.47 9.09 -4.08
N GLU A 789 2.67 8.40 -4.90
CA GLU A 789 2.53 6.95 -4.82
C GLU A 789 3.81 6.22 -5.28
N VAL A 790 4.48 6.73 -6.32
CA VAL A 790 5.82 6.25 -6.72
C VAL A 790 6.81 6.37 -5.55
N ALA A 791 6.80 7.48 -4.81
CA ALA A 791 7.62 7.70 -3.62
C ALA A 791 7.29 6.69 -2.51
N ARG A 792 6.01 6.49 -2.18
CA ARG A 792 5.58 5.50 -1.18
C ARG A 792 6.01 4.08 -1.55
N ARG A 793 5.81 3.68 -2.81
CA ARG A 793 6.20 2.35 -3.30
C ARG A 793 7.71 2.15 -3.26
N LYS A 794 8.51 3.14 -3.71
CA LYS A 794 9.98 3.07 -3.63
C LYS A 794 10.50 3.07 -2.20
N SER A 795 9.84 3.76 -1.29
CA SER A 795 10.18 3.77 0.15
C SER A 795 10.04 2.40 0.81
N ARG A 796 9.35 1.44 0.17
CA ARG A 796 9.35 0.05 0.63
C ARG A 796 10.73 -0.62 0.54
N ILE A 797 11.73 0.00 -0.07
CA ILE A 797 13.13 -0.46 0.06
C ILE A 797 13.58 -0.56 1.54
N PHE A 798 13.00 0.27 2.41
CA PHE A 798 13.29 0.31 3.85
C PHE A 798 12.60 -0.82 4.64
N SER A 799 11.60 -1.51 4.08
CA SER A 799 10.70 -2.38 4.87
C SER A 799 11.41 -3.59 5.47
N ALA A 800 12.45 -4.09 4.81
CA ALA A 800 13.21 -5.27 5.22
C ALA A 800 14.67 -4.96 5.58
N MET A 801 14.96 -3.68 5.88
CA MET A 801 16.22 -3.27 6.48
C MET A 801 16.24 -3.64 7.97
N ASP A 802 17.43 -3.96 8.47
CA ASP A 802 17.67 -4.19 9.89
C ASP A 802 17.61 -2.85 10.66
N ASP A 803 17.44 -2.91 11.98
CA ASP A 803 17.16 -1.71 12.81
C ASP A 803 18.36 -0.75 12.88
N ASP A 804 19.58 -1.22 12.63
CA ASP A 804 20.81 -0.42 12.50
C ASP A 804 21.07 0.07 11.05
N GLY A 805 20.11 -0.14 10.14
CA GLY A 805 20.23 0.22 8.74
C GLY A 805 20.28 1.74 8.50
N VAL A 806 20.89 2.11 7.36
CA VAL A 806 21.08 3.52 6.98
C VAL A 806 20.35 3.85 5.68
N ALA A 807 19.48 4.85 5.71
CA ALA A 807 18.83 5.40 4.52
C ALA A 807 19.66 6.57 3.96
N VAL A 808 20.04 6.49 2.68
CA VAL A 808 20.74 7.57 1.96
C VAL A 808 19.76 8.24 1.00
N LEU A 809 19.44 9.50 1.24
CA LEU A 809 18.34 10.21 0.58
C LEU A 809 18.81 11.48 -0.12
N ASN A 810 18.37 11.68 -1.36
CA ASN A 810 18.49 12.96 -2.03
C ASN A 810 17.56 13.98 -1.35
N ARG A 811 18.13 15.00 -0.71
CA ARG A 811 17.35 16.03 -0.01
C ARG A 811 16.62 16.96 -0.97
N ASP A 812 17.12 17.11 -2.18
CA ASP A 812 16.63 18.10 -3.13
C ASP A 812 15.46 17.56 -4.00
N MET A 813 14.97 16.34 -3.75
CA MET A 813 13.82 15.80 -4.48
C MET A 813 12.49 16.33 -3.90
N ALA A 814 11.50 16.58 -4.76
CA ALA A 814 10.22 17.16 -4.35
C ALA A 814 9.45 16.28 -3.34
N GLU A 815 9.50 14.95 -3.53
CA GLU A 815 8.83 13.98 -2.66
C GLU A 815 9.69 13.57 -1.44
N TRP A 816 10.70 14.36 -1.09
CA TRP A 816 11.62 14.07 0.02
C TRP A 816 10.89 13.75 1.32
N GLU A 817 9.87 14.53 1.69
CA GLU A 817 9.12 14.35 2.94
C GLU A 817 8.54 12.91 3.06
N ILE A 818 7.93 12.40 1.99
CA ILE A 818 7.31 11.07 1.95
C ILE A 818 8.36 9.97 2.20
N VAL A 819 9.51 10.08 1.54
CA VAL A 819 10.57 9.07 1.62
C VAL A 819 11.30 9.16 2.96
N HIS A 820 11.54 10.38 3.45
CA HIS A 820 12.18 10.62 4.73
C HIS A 820 11.34 10.10 5.90
N GLU A 821 10.04 10.41 5.92
CA GLU A 821 9.13 9.88 6.93
C GLU A 821 9.08 8.35 6.94
N ALA A 822 9.14 7.72 5.77
CA ALA A 822 9.16 6.26 5.68
C ALA A 822 10.42 5.65 6.30
N ALA A 823 11.58 6.28 6.12
CA ALA A 823 12.82 5.87 6.78
C ALA A 823 12.76 6.10 8.30
N CYS A 824 12.26 7.26 8.74
CA CYS A 824 12.12 7.59 10.16
C CYS A 824 11.14 6.67 10.88
N ARG A 825 10.00 6.32 10.25
CA ARG A 825 9.03 5.35 10.79
C ARG A 825 9.63 3.97 11.03
N ARG A 826 10.68 3.61 10.28
CA ARG A 826 11.41 2.35 10.46
C ARG A 826 12.51 2.43 11.52
N GLY A 827 12.81 3.63 12.03
CA GLY A 827 13.87 3.88 13.01
C GLY A 827 15.27 3.94 12.40
N LEU A 828 15.38 4.13 11.08
CA LEU A 828 16.68 4.09 10.39
C LEU A 828 17.48 5.39 10.61
N ARG A 829 18.81 5.26 10.62
CA ARG A 829 19.69 6.42 10.50
C ARG A 829 19.55 7.00 9.09
N VAL A 830 19.40 8.31 8.95
CA VAL A 830 19.26 8.96 7.64
C VAL A 830 20.50 9.81 7.35
N ILE A 831 21.06 9.67 6.15
CA ILE A 831 22.11 10.53 5.61
C ILE A 831 21.56 11.24 4.37
N HIS A 832 21.60 12.57 4.38
CA HIS A 832 21.12 13.41 3.30
C HIS A 832 22.26 13.85 2.38
N TYR A 833 21.99 13.82 1.08
CA TYR A 833 22.89 14.40 0.09
C TYR A 833 22.14 15.37 -0.83
N GLY A 834 22.83 16.40 -1.33
CA GLY A 834 22.23 17.43 -2.18
C GLY A 834 23.03 18.73 -2.16
N GLN A 835 22.37 19.86 -2.44
CA GLN A 835 22.98 21.20 -2.41
C GLN A 835 22.60 21.99 -1.15
N GLY A 836 21.52 21.61 -0.47
CA GLY A 836 21.03 22.27 0.74
C GLY A 836 22.04 22.29 1.89
N ARG A 837 21.86 23.22 2.83
CA ARG A 837 22.69 23.31 4.04
C ARG A 837 22.46 22.16 5.02
N ASP A 838 21.29 21.54 4.96
CA ASP A 838 20.88 20.40 5.81
C ASP A 838 21.37 19.05 5.26
N CYS A 839 22.25 19.05 4.26
CA CYS A 839 22.83 17.84 3.68
C CYS A 839 24.14 17.47 4.38
N ASP A 840 24.28 16.20 4.79
CA ASP A 840 25.53 15.63 5.29
C ASP A 840 26.61 15.58 4.21
N VAL A 841 26.19 15.34 2.96
CA VAL A 841 27.04 15.42 1.77
C VAL A 841 26.52 16.52 0.86
N ARG A 842 27.17 17.68 0.91
CA ARG A 842 26.73 18.88 0.20
C ARG A 842 27.57 19.18 -1.04
N LEU A 843 26.93 19.36 -2.18
CA LEU A 843 27.56 19.88 -3.40
C LEU A 843 27.78 21.39 -3.24
N LEU A 844 29.04 21.82 -3.27
CA LEU A 844 29.43 23.23 -3.21
C LEU A 844 29.64 23.83 -4.61
N GLN A 845 30.33 23.09 -5.46
CA GLN A 845 30.66 23.53 -6.82
C GLN A 845 30.75 22.33 -7.74
N TYR A 846 30.31 22.51 -8.98
CA TYR A 846 30.52 21.58 -10.09
C TYR A 846 30.91 22.40 -11.31
N GLU A 847 32.06 22.09 -11.90
CA GLU A 847 32.53 22.69 -13.15
C GLU A 847 32.43 21.66 -14.29
N SER A 848 31.49 21.88 -15.20
CA SER A 848 31.16 20.89 -16.23
C SER A 848 32.31 20.59 -17.20
N ALA A 849 33.10 21.61 -17.56
CA ALA A 849 34.19 21.48 -18.52
C ALA A 849 35.36 20.63 -18.00
N SER A 850 35.71 20.76 -16.72
CA SER A 850 36.81 20.02 -16.09
C SER A 850 36.34 18.74 -15.38
N GLY A 851 35.04 18.63 -15.10
CA GLY A 851 34.49 17.60 -14.23
C GLY A 851 34.86 17.79 -12.75
N GLU A 852 35.44 18.94 -12.37
CA GLU A 852 35.84 19.22 -10.99
C GLU A 852 34.60 19.42 -10.11
N ILE A 853 34.60 18.71 -8.98
CA ILE A 853 33.56 18.76 -7.96
C ILE A 853 34.18 19.18 -6.64
N LEU A 854 33.55 20.15 -5.97
CA LEU A 854 33.81 20.50 -4.58
C LEU A 854 32.60 20.10 -3.74
N ILE A 855 32.82 19.30 -2.70
CA ILE A 855 31.79 18.91 -1.73
C ILE A 855 32.20 19.27 -0.31
N HIS A 856 31.21 19.36 0.59
CA HIS A 856 31.40 19.29 2.03
C HIS A 856 30.86 17.94 2.54
N ALA A 857 31.69 17.15 3.19
CA ALA A 857 31.33 15.84 3.74
C ALA A 857 32.25 15.49 4.91
N GLY A 858 31.73 14.77 5.93
CA GLY A 858 32.55 14.37 7.09
C GLY A 858 33.19 15.54 7.84
N GLY A 859 32.54 16.72 7.84
CA GLY A 859 33.01 17.92 8.53
C GLY A 859 34.11 18.72 7.80
N ARG A 860 34.48 18.36 6.57
CA ARG A 860 35.48 19.11 5.78
C ARG A 860 35.14 19.16 4.30
N ASN A 861 35.87 20.01 3.56
CA ASN A 861 35.71 20.13 2.12
C ASN A 861 36.61 19.13 1.39
N HIS A 862 36.06 18.50 0.35
CA HIS A 862 36.77 17.57 -0.51
C HIS A 862 36.62 18.00 -1.97
N ARG A 863 37.71 17.82 -2.74
CA ARG A 863 37.77 18.15 -4.16
C ARG A 863 38.20 16.92 -4.95
N TYR A 864 37.50 16.63 -6.04
CA TYR A 864 37.81 15.51 -6.92
C TYR A 864 37.27 15.78 -8.33
N CYS A 865 37.80 15.07 -9.32
CA CYS A 865 37.27 15.11 -10.69
C CYS A 865 36.40 13.88 -10.96
N LEU A 866 35.36 14.05 -11.76
CA LEU A 866 34.49 12.98 -12.22
C LEU A 866 34.70 12.73 -13.71
N GLY A 867 35.03 11.50 -14.09
CA GLY A 867 35.24 11.09 -15.48
C GLY A 867 33.97 11.04 -16.35
N ALA A 868 32.81 11.43 -15.80
CA ALA A 868 31.53 11.48 -16.48
C ALA A 868 30.93 12.89 -16.37
N PRO A 869 30.56 13.53 -17.51
CA PRO A 869 30.04 14.88 -17.51
C PRO A 869 28.57 14.95 -17.08
N GLY A 870 28.14 16.13 -16.64
CA GLY A 870 26.77 16.45 -16.24
C GLY A 870 26.56 16.56 -14.73
N ARG A 871 25.78 17.56 -14.32
CA ARG A 871 25.41 17.78 -12.92
C ARG A 871 24.71 16.58 -12.28
N HIS A 872 23.90 15.85 -13.06
CA HIS A 872 23.23 14.64 -12.58
C HIS A 872 24.22 13.50 -12.25
N MET A 873 25.37 13.44 -12.92
CA MET A 873 26.47 12.53 -12.58
C MET A 873 27.14 12.93 -11.26
N ALA A 874 27.32 14.24 -11.03
CA ALA A 874 27.79 14.75 -9.75
C ALA A 874 26.85 14.32 -8.60
N TYR A 875 25.53 14.43 -8.76
CA TYR A 875 24.57 13.93 -7.76
C TYR A 875 24.69 12.43 -7.47
N ASN A 876 24.91 11.60 -8.50
CA ASN A 876 25.14 10.17 -8.29
C ASN A 876 26.44 9.92 -7.50
N SER A 877 27.49 10.73 -7.73
CA SER A 877 28.73 10.64 -6.96
C SER A 877 28.55 11.05 -5.49
N LEU A 878 27.69 12.05 -5.22
CA LEU A 878 27.32 12.43 -3.85
C LEU A 878 26.61 11.29 -3.12
N ALA A 879 25.71 10.56 -3.79
CA ALA A 879 25.08 9.37 -3.23
C ALA A 879 26.13 8.31 -2.85
N CYS A 880 27.17 8.13 -3.68
CA CYS A 880 28.26 7.20 -3.39
C CYS A 880 29.10 7.64 -2.18
N VAL A 881 29.39 8.93 -2.05
CA VAL A 881 30.06 9.50 -0.86
C VAL A 881 29.22 9.31 0.40
N ALA A 882 27.90 9.54 0.32
CA ALA A 882 26.98 9.32 1.42
C ALA A 882 26.91 7.83 1.84
N VAL A 883 27.02 6.91 0.88
CA VAL A 883 27.16 5.47 1.19
C VAL A 883 28.47 5.17 1.91
N ALA A 884 29.60 5.77 1.56
CA ALA A 884 30.84 5.58 2.32
C ALA A 884 30.73 6.10 3.76
N LEU A 885 30.05 7.24 3.97
CA LEU A 885 29.74 7.70 5.33
C LEU A 885 28.78 6.75 6.07
N ALA A 886 27.84 6.12 5.36
CA ALA A 886 26.95 5.11 5.95
C ALA A 886 27.69 3.85 6.39
N LEU A 887 28.77 3.50 5.69
CA LEU A 887 29.63 2.34 5.94
C LEU A 887 30.85 2.66 6.82
N ASP A 888 30.96 3.90 7.31
CA ASP A 888 32.11 4.39 8.09
C ASP A 888 33.47 4.20 7.39
N LEU A 889 33.49 4.36 6.05
CA LEU A 889 34.69 4.22 5.22
C LEU A 889 35.40 5.57 5.00
N PRO A 890 36.74 5.60 4.96
CA PRO A 890 37.49 6.79 4.56
C PRO A 890 37.11 7.27 3.15
N LEU A 891 36.94 8.58 2.98
CA LEU A 891 36.48 9.12 1.69
C LEU A 891 37.59 9.16 0.65
N GLU A 892 38.85 9.41 1.02
CA GLU A 892 39.95 9.65 0.07
C GLU A 892 40.15 8.51 -0.94
N PRO A 893 40.19 7.22 -0.54
CA PRO A 893 40.33 6.12 -1.50
C PRO A 893 39.15 6.03 -2.47
N LEU A 894 37.94 6.35 -2.01
CA LEU A 894 36.72 6.36 -2.81
C LEU A 894 36.75 7.49 -3.85
N LEU A 895 37.10 8.70 -3.42
CA LEU A 895 37.13 9.89 -4.29
C LEU A 895 38.09 9.73 -5.47
N LEU A 896 39.23 9.07 -5.26
CA LEU A 896 40.21 8.78 -6.30
C LEU A 896 39.65 7.89 -7.43
N GLN A 897 38.61 7.09 -7.16
CA GLN A 897 38.03 6.19 -8.17
C GLN A 897 37.13 6.91 -9.18
N PHE A 898 36.66 8.13 -8.86
CA PHE A 898 35.71 8.87 -9.70
C PHE A 898 36.35 9.47 -10.95
N GLY A 899 37.63 9.82 -10.92
CA GLY A 899 38.31 10.44 -12.07
C GLY A 899 38.34 9.53 -13.30
N ASP A 900 38.44 8.22 -13.07
CA ASP A 900 38.48 7.19 -14.11
C ASP A 900 37.10 6.54 -14.38
N PHE A 901 36.03 7.04 -13.76
CA PHE A 901 34.69 6.50 -13.99
C PHE A 901 34.22 6.84 -15.40
N GLN A 902 33.89 5.80 -16.17
CA GLN A 902 33.31 5.94 -17.51
C GLN A 902 31.79 5.81 -17.43
N PRO A 903 31.02 6.65 -18.14
CA PRO A 903 29.57 6.48 -18.27
C PRO A 903 29.19 5.09 -18.76
N VAL A 904 28.04 4.59 -18.31
CA VAL A 904 27.47 3.34 -18.82
C VAL A 904 26.85 3.61 -20.20
N ASP A 905 26.95 2.65 -21.12
CA ASP A 905 26.35 2.75 -22.46
C ASP A 905 24.88 3.21 -22.41
N GLY A 906 24.51 4.14 -23.29
CA GLY A 906 23.17 4.74 -23.32
C GLY A 906 22.84 5.71 -22.18
N ARG A 907 23.80 6.06 -21.31
CA ARG A 907 23.60 6.84 -20.08
C ARG A 907 24.69 7.90 -19.88
N GLY A 908 24.87 8.75 -20.89
CA GLY A 908 25.75 9.91 -20.84
C GLY A 908 27.13 9.69 -21.47
N ALA A 909 27.31 8.61 -22.23
CA ALA A 909 28.54 8.38 -22.99
C ALA A 909 28.63 9.36 -24.16
N THR A 910 29.81 9.92 -24.40
CA THR A 910 30.09 10.77 -25.55
C THR A 910 30.94 10.04 -26.57
N HIS A 911 30.54 10.06 -27.83
CA HIS A 911 31.27 9.44 -28.93
C HIS A 911 31.64 10.50 -29.97
N ASP A 912 32.93 10.66 -30.24
CA ASP A 912 33.40 11.45 -31.39
C ASP A 912 33.50 10.51 -32.59
N LEU A 913 32.69 10.77 -33.62
CA LEU A 913 32.53 9.91 -34.80
C LEU A 913 32.94 10.66 -36.06
N GLN A 914 33.56 9.95 -37.01
CA GLN A 914 33.87 10.42 -38.35
C GLN A 914 32.94 9.70 -39.35
N ILE A 915 32.03 10.42 -40.03
CA ILE A 915 31.15 9.87 -41.08
C ILE A 915 31.43 10.64 -42.38
N GLY A 916 32.11 10.00 -43.32
CA GLY A 916 32.67 10.60 -44.52
C GLY A 916 33.56 11.80 -44.13
N PRO A 917 33.32 13.01 -44.67
CA PRO A 917 34.05 14.22 -44.27
C PRO A 917 33.55 14.88 -42.98
N ARG A 918 32.48 14.36 -42.34
CA ARG A 918 31.79 15.01 -41.22
C ARG A 918 32.28 14.46 -39.87
N ARG A 919 32.73 15.35 -38.99
CA ARG A 919 33.03 15.09 -37.58
C ARG A 919 31.81 15.39 -36.73
N LEU A 920 31.34 14.40 -35.98
CA LEU A 920 30.17 14.50 -35.13
C LEU A 920 30.54 14.15 -33.68
N ARG A 921 29.90 14.80 -32.72
CA ARG A 921 29.91 14.36 -31.32
C ARG A 921 28.52 13.88 -30.94
N ILE A 922 28.40 12.63 -30.51
CA ILE A 922 27.14 12.05 -30.07
C ILE A 922 27.12 11.97 -28.55
N LEU A 923 26.09 12.54 -27.92
CA LEU A 923 25.75 12.31 -26.53
C LEU A 923 24.68 11.21 -26.46
N ASP A 924 25.11 10.01 -26.08
CA ASP A 924 24.27 8.81 -26.01
C ASP A 924 23.53 8.73 -24.65
N GLU A 925 22.25 9.08 -24.68
CA GLU A 925 21.31 9.05 -23.56
C GLU A 925 20.07 8.20 -23.88
N ALA A 926 20.20 7.29 -24.85
CA ALA A 926 19.10 6.61 -25.52
C ALA A 926 18.57 5.35 -24.80
N TYR A 927 19.07 5.03 -23.58
CA TYR A 927 18.63 3.83 -22.86
C TYR A 927 17.19 3.93 -22.34
N ASN A 928 16.83 5.04 -21.69
CA ASN A 928 15.48 5.27 -21.17
C ASN A 928 15.19 6.77 -20.91
N ALA A 929 13.91 7.14 -20.83
CA ALA A 929 13.49 8.52 -20.62
C ALA A 929 12.35 8.66 -19.60
N ASN A 930 12.42 9.75 -18.83
CA ASN A 930 11.37 10.32 -18.00
C ASN A 930 11.65 11.83 -17.86
N PRO A 931 10.73 12.64 -17.31
CA PRO A 931 10.88 14.10 -17.30
C PRO A 931 12.17 14.60 -16.64
N VAL A 932 12.62 13.95 -15.55
CA VAL A 932 13.85 14.33 -14.84
C VAL A 932 15.09 13.96 -15.65
N SER A 933 15.13 12.77 -16.26
CA SER A 933 16.28 12.39 -17.09
C SER A 933 16.34 13.16 -18.41
N MET A 934 15.20 13.49 -19.02
CA MET A 934 15.12 14.33 -20.21
C MET A 934 15.74 15.70 -19.96
N ARG A 935 15.31 16.39 -18.88
CA ARG A 935 15.88 17.67 -18.47
C ARG A 935 17.40 17.59 -18.28
N ALA A 936 17.87 16.60 -17.52
CA ALA A 936 19.29 16.43 -17.23
C ALA A 936 20.16 16.21 -18.49
N ALA A 937 19.65 15.48 -19.48
CA ALA A 937 20.36 15.24 -20.74
C ALA A 937 20.39 16.48 -21.64
N ILE A 938 19.30 17.25 -21.68
CA ILE A 938 19.22 18.50 -22.45
C ILE A 938 20.13 19.58 -21.83
N GLU A 939 20.16 19.68 -20.50
CA GLU A 939 21.09 20.56 -19.78
C GLU A 939 22.54 20.18 -20.04
N LEU A 940 22.88 18.88 -20.06
CA LEU A 940 24.22 18.42 -20.41
C LEU A 940 24.58 18.77 -21.87
N ALA A 941 23.65 18.57 -22.82
CA ALA A 941 23.89 18.93 -24.21
C ALA A 941 24.20 20.42 -24.40
N ARG A 942 23.60 21.29 -23.57
CA ARG A 942 23.90 22.73 -23.52
C ARG A 942 25.32 23.01 -23.02
N GLU A 943 25.76 22.28 -22.00
CA GLU A 943 27.08 22.46 -21.38
C GLU A 943 28.23 21.95 -22.27
N LEU A 944 27.96 20.98 -23.15
CA LEU A 944 28.95 20.43 -24.06
C LEU A 944 29.24 21.38 -25.25
N SER A 945 30.51 21.42 -25.64
CA SER A 945 30.95 22.10 -26.85
C SER A 945 30.86 21.15 -28.06
N PRO A 946 30.30 21.61 -29.19
CA PRO A 946 30.40 20.87 -30.44
C PRO A 946 31.86 20.67 -30.87
N PRO A 947 32.15 19.66 -31.72
CA PRO A 947 33.49 19.43 -32.26
C PRO A 947 34.14 20.65 -32.93
N ARG A 948 33.32 21.58 -33.43
CA ARG A 948 33.76 22.80 -34.08
C ARG A 948 33.10 24.02 -33.45
N PRO A 949 33.77 25.19 -33.42
CA PRO A 949 33.17 26.44 -32.93
C PRO A 949 31.91 26.88 -33.69
N ASP A 950 31.81 26.55 -34.98
CA ASP A 950 30.66 26.79 -35.86
C ASP A 950 29.68 25.60 -35.94
N GLY A 951 29.91 24.58 -35.11
CA GLY A 951 29.08 23.37 -35.05
C GLY A 951 27.72 23.60 -34.41
N ARG A 952 26.70 22.86 -34.87
CA ARG A 952 25.33 22.99 -34.37
C ARG A 952 25.07 22.06 -33.18
N ARG A 953 24.07 22.39 -32.37
CA ARG A 953 23.47 21.49 -31.36
C ARG A 953 22.16 20.93 -31.85
N ILE A 954 22.09 19.62 -31.95
CA ILE A 954 20.94 18.86 -32.45
C ILE A 954 20.37 18.03 -31.28
N LEU A 955 19.09 18.21 -30.97
CA LEU A 955 18.39 17.41 -29.95
C LEU A 955 17.47 16.41 -30.63
N VAL A 956 17.79 15.11 -30.54
CA VAL A 956 16.97 14.01 -31.05
C VAL A 956 16.24 13.35 -29.89
N LEU A 957 14.96 13.69 -29.71
CA LEU A 957 14.15 13.27 -28.55
C LEU A 957 12.97 12.39 -28.98
N GLY A 958 12.79 11.25 -28.32
CA GLY A 958 11.66 10.34 -28.54
C GLY A 958 10.76 10.16 -27.32
N ASP A 959 9.59 9.55 -27.51
CA ASP A 959 8.54 9.40 -26.50
C ASP A 959 9.04 8.93 -25.11
N MET A 960 8.52 9.59 -24.08
CA MET A 960 8.54 9.15 -22.68
C MET A 960 7.33 8.23 -22.44
N LEU A 961 7.57 6.94 -22.25
CA LEU A 961 6.52 5.93 -22.10
C LEU A 961 6.07 5.80 -20.64
N GLU A 962 4.93 5.13 -20.42
CA GLU A 962 4.36 4.81 -19.11
C GLU A 962 3.99 6.03 -18.24
N LEU A 963 3.73 7.18 -18.87
CA LEU A 963 3.34 8.43 -18.20
C LEU A 963 1.83 8.55 -17.92
N GLY A 964 1.02 7.60 -18.41
CA GLY A 964 -0.43 7.61 -18.21
C GLY A 964 -1.13 8.80 -18.88
N PRO A 965 -2.30 9.23 -18.37
CA PRO A 965 -3.11 10.29 -18.96
C PRO A 965 -2.42 11.65 -19.09
N THR A 966 -1.38 11.90 -18.29
CA THR A 966 -0.60 13.16 -18.30
C THR A 966 0.55 13.16 -19.31
N SER A 967 0.67 12.12 -20.16
CA SER A 967 1.77 11.98 -21.12
C SER A 967 1.98 13.24 -21.96
N GLU A 968 0.94 13.75 -22.62
CA GLU A 968 1.04 14.91 -23.51
C GLU A 968 1.54 16.17 -22.78
N GLN A 969 0.99 16.45 -21.60
CA GLN A 969 1.39 17.60 -20.77
C GLN A 969 2.86 17.51 -20.34
N LEU A 970 3.32 16.30 -19.97
CA LEU A 970 4.70 16.09 -19.55
C LEU A 970 5.71 16.21 -20.70
N HIS A 971 5.32 15.86 -21.93
CA HIS A 971 6.14 16.12 -23.11
C HIS A 971 6.24 17.60 -23.41
N GLN A 972 5.12 18.34 -23.38
CA GLN A 972 5.10 19.79 -23.55
C GLN A 972 5.93 20.52 -22.47
N ALA A 973 5.93 20.00 -21.23
CA ALA A 973 6.71 20.55 -20.12
C ALA A 973 8.24 20.48 -20.31
N LEU A 974 8.73 19.80 -21.36
CA LEU A 974 10.14 19.85 -21.76
C LEU A 974 10.51 21.14 -22.48
N TRP A 975 9.54 21.92 -22.99
CA TRP A 975 9.80 23.10 -23.80
C TRP A 975 10.76 24.11 -23.13
N PRO A 976 10.59 24.52 -21.85
CA PRO A 976 11.48 25.50 -21.24
C PRO A 976 12.95 25.08 -21.23
N VAL A 977 13.24 23.79 -20.98
CA VAL A 977 14.63 23.31 -20.98
C VAL A 977 15.18 23.15 -22.40
N ILE A 978 14.32 22.82 -23.38
CA ILE A 978 14.70 22.76 -24.80
C ILE A 978 15.04 24.16 -25.32
N SER A 979 14.23 25.16 -25.01
CA SER A 979 14.49 26.55 -25.42
C SER A 979 15.79 27.09 -24.81
N ASP A 980 16.06 26.75 -23.54
CA ASP A 980 17.28 27.16 -22.83
C ASP A 980 18.55 26.45 -23.33
N ALA A 981 18.40 25.32 -24.04
CA ALA A 981 19.53 24.55 -24.55
C ALA A 981 20.22 25.17 -25.76
N ALA A 982 19.63 26.22 -26.34
CA ALA A 982 20.10 26.86 -27.58
C ALA A 982 20.34 25.85 -28.72
N ALA A 983 19.38 24.95 -28.92
CA ALA A 983 19.43 23.96 -30.00
C ALA A 983 19.19 24.62 -31.36
N ASP A 984 20.02 24.26 -32.34
CA ASP A 984 19.87 24.71 -33.73
C ASP A 984 18.83 23.87 -34.50
N LEU A 985 18.62 22.62 -34.08
CA LEU A 985 17.64 21.70 -34.66
C LEU A 985 17.07 20.78 -33.58
N LEU A 986 15.74 20.73 -33.51
CA LEU A 986 15.00 19.78 -32.69
C LEU A 986 14.40 18.68 -33.56
N VAL A 987 14.81 17.43 -33.34
CA VAL A 987 14.29 16.27 -34.04
C VAL A 987 13.47 15.44 -33.06
N LEU A 988 12.17 15.31 -33.33
CA LEU A 988 11.22 14.67 -32.44
C LEU A 988 10.69 13.38 -33.06
N CYS A 989 10.59 12.32 -32.26
CA CYS A 989 10.16 11.00 -32.73
C CYS A 989 9.07 10.40 -31.83
N GLY A 990 7.98 9.93 -32.44
CA GLY A 990 6.88 9.26 -31.74
C GLY A 990 5.61 10.11 -31.61
N GLN A 991 4.51 9.44 -31.27
CA GLN A 991 3.18 10.02 -31.27
C GLN A 991 3.02 11.07 -30.16
N HIS A 992 3.59 10.83 -28.98
CA HIS A 992 3.46 11.75 -27.85
C HIS A 992 4.32 13.01 -27.98
N MET A 993 5.39 12.94 -28.78
CA MET A 993 6.21 14.10 -29.14
C MET A 993 5.53 15.06 -30.13
N ARG A 994 4.41 14.67 -30.76
CA ARG A 994 3.74 15.49 -31.78
C ARG A 994 3.29 16.86 -31.25
N SER A 995 2.72 16.89 -30.05
CA SER A 995 2.22 18.14 -29.47
C SER A 995 3.36 19.10 -29.10
N LEU A 996 4.51 18.58 -28.65
CA LEU A 996 5.72 19.36 -28.45
C LEU A 996 6.28 19.88 -29.78
N PHE A 997 6.23 19.08 -30.86
CA PHE A 997 6.64 19.52 -32.20
C PHE A 997 5.81 20.69 -32.72
N ASP A 998 4.48 20.59 -32.65
CA ASP A 998 3.58 21.63 -33.17
C ASP A 998 3.76 22.98 -32.45
N MET A 999 4.18 22.93 -31.18
CA MET A 999 4.63 24.09 -30.39
C MET A 999 6.03 24.57 -30.81
N ALA A 1000 7.03 23.69 -30.77
CA ALA A 1000 8.45 24.04 -30.93
C ALA A 1000 8.79 24.59 -32.33
N ARG A 1001 8.11 24.10 -33.38
CA ARG A 1001 8.35 24.50 -34.78
C ARG A 1001 8.09 25.98 -35.08
N GLN A 1002 7.43 26.69 -34.16
CA GLN A 1002 7.19 28.13 -34.25
C GLN A 1002 8.39 28.95 -33.76
N HIS A 1003 9.36 28.32 -33.09
CA HIS A 1003 10.44 28.98 -32.38
C HIS A 1003 11.83 28.51 -32.81
N ILE A 1004 12.00 27.22 -33.12
CA ILE A 1004 13.28 26.63 -33.55
C ILE A 1004 13.06 25.69 -34.75
N ALA A 1005 14.08 25.54 -35.59
CA ALA A 1005 14.02 24.57 -36.68
C ALA A 1005 13.74 23.18 -36.09
N SER A 1006 12.69 22.53 -36.58
CA SER A 1006 12.19 21.29 -36.00
C SER A 1006 11.78 20.29 -37.08
N ALA A 1007 11.99 19.00 -36.82
CA ALA A 1007 11.49 17.90 -37.65
C ALA A 1007 10.76 16.89 -36.75
N TRP A 1008 9.69 16.28 -37.25
CA TRP A 1008 8.95 15.23 -36.55
C TRP A 1008 8.82 13.98 -37.40
N PHE A 1009 9.07 12.84 -36.78
CA PHE A 1009 8.96 11.51 -37.37
C PHE A 1009 8.01 10.65 -36.54
N GLU A 1010 7.12 9.94 -37.20
CA GLU A 1010 6.17 9.07 -36.52
C GLU A 1010 6.86 7.85 -35.89
N THR A 1011 7.87 7.29 -36.58
CA THR A 1011 8.60 6.09 -36.15
C THR A 1011 10.11 6.29 -36.14
N PRO A 1012 10.85 5.55 -35.28
CA PRO A 1012 12.32 5.56 -35.30
C PRO A 1012 12.90 5.07 -36.63
N GLU A 1013 12.21 4.17 -37.33
CA GLU A 1013 12.61 3.69 -38.66
C GLU A 1013 12.65 4.85 -39.67
N ALA A 1014 11.58 5.64 -39.74
CA ALA A 1014 11.51 6.80 -40.63
C ALA A 1014 12.55 7.88 -40.25
N LEU A 1015 12.79 8.07 -38.96
CA LEU A 1015 13.86 8.93 -38.48
C LEU A 1015 15.23 8.43 -38.96
N ASN A 1016 15.52 7.14 -38.79
CA ASN A 1016 16.81 6.55 -39.10
C ASN A 1016 17.16 6.64 -40.59
N GLU A 1017 16.17 6.55 -41.47
CA GLU A 1017 16.35 6.76 -42.92
C GLU A 1017 16.78 8.19 -43.25
N ALA A 1018 16.33 9.19 -42.50
CA ALA A 1018 16.63 10.61 -42.73
C ALA A 1018 17.80 11.15 -41.88
N LEU A 1019 18.19 10.44 -40.81
CA LEU A 1019 19.05 10.99 -39.75
C LEU A 1019 20.40 11.48 -40.27
N ILE A 1020 21.09 10.68 -41.10
CA ILE A 1020 22.42 11.03 -41.62
C ILE A 1020 22.36 12.31 -42.48
N ASP A 1021 21.29 12.51 -43.24
CA ASP A 1021 21.12 13.66 -44.13
C ASP A 1021 20.81 14.96 -43.36
N LEU A 1022 20.24 14.85 -42.16
CA LEU A 1022 20.00 16.00 -41.28
C LEU A 1022 21.28 16.55 -40.63
N LEU A 1023 22.31 15.72 -40.51
CA LEU A 1023 23.56 16.03 -39.79
C LEU A 1023 24.61 16.67 -40.70
N ARG A 1024 25.33 17.66 -40.16
CA ARG A 1024 26.41 18.42 -40.81
C ARG A 1024 27.72 18.23 -40.07
N ASP A 1025 28.84 18.52 -40.75
CA ASP A 1025 30.16 18.52 -40.12
C ASP A 1025 30.19 19.49 -38.92
N GLY A 1026 30.68 19.02 -37.78
CA GLY A 1026 30.77 19.76 -36.53
C GLY A 1026 29.56 19.65 -35.60
N ASP A 1027 28.52 18.89 -35.95
CA ASP A 1027 27.32 18.81 -35.09
C ASP A 1027 27.59 18.04 -33.77
N LEU A 1028 27.00 18.55 -32.68
CA LEU A 1028 26.76 17.84 -31.42
C LEU A 1028 25.32 17.30 -31.42
N VAL A 1029 25.14 16.00 -31.22
CA VAL A 1029 23.84 15.33 -31.31
C VAL A 1029 23.51 14.64 -29.99
N LEU A 1030 22.48 15.10 -29.28
CA LEU A 1030 21.88 14.37 -28.17
C LEU A 1030 20.85 13.39 -28.72
N ILE A 1031 20.90 12.11 -28.30
CA ILE A 1031 19.85 11.13 -28.60
C ILE A 1031 19.25 10.60 -27.30
N LYS A 1032 17.93 10.77 -27.11
CA LYS A 1032 17.25 10.32 -25.89
C LYS A 1032 15.80 9.91 -26.09
N SER A 1033 15.40 8.77 -25.52
CA SER A 1033 14.01 8.28 -25.52
C SER A 1033 13.80 7.18 -24.49
N SER A 1034 12.57 6.70 -24.33
CA SER A 1034 12.31 5.46 -23.60
C SER A 1034 12.80 4.24 -24.36
N GLY A 1035 13.34 3.24 -23.66
CA GLY A 1035 13.93 2.06 -24.32
C GLY A 1035 12.95 1.28 -25.20
N GLY A 1036 11.66 1.29 -24.87
CA GLY A 1036 10.60 0.67 -25.68
C GLY A 1036 10.33 1.34 -27.02
N THR A 1037 10.86 2.54 -27.28
CA THR A 1037 10.67 3.24 -28.55
C THR A 1037 11.57 2.70 -29.66
N GLY A 1038 12.74 2.12 -29.34
CA GLY A 1038 13.70 1.65 -30.33
C GLY A 1038 14.67 2.72 -30.87
N LEU A 1039 14.62 3.96 -30.39
CA LEU A 1039 15.51 5.05 -30.83
C LEU A 1039 17.00 4.80 -30.52
N SER A 1040 17.33 3.90 -29.61
CA SER A 1040 18.73 3.50 -29.34
C SER A 1040 19.44 2.99 -30.59
N ARG A 1041 18.70 2.42 -31.56
CA ARG A 1041 19.24 1.98 -32.85
C ARG A 1041 19.83 3.13 -33.69
N SER A 1042 19.39 4.37 -33.45
CA SER A 1042 19.96 5.56 -34.11
C SER A 1042 21.42 5.76 -33.73
N VAL A 1043 21.80 5.46 -32.50
CA VAL A 1043 23.20 5.52 -32.05
C VAL A 1043 24.02 4.43 -32.76
N ASP A 1044 23.51 3.20 -32.83
CA ASP A 1044 24.17 2.09 -33.52
C ASP A 1044 24.31 2.32 -35.03
N LEU A 1045 23.34 3.01 -35.65
CA LEU A 1045 23.40 3.42 -37.04
C LEU A 1045 24.58 4.37 -37.28
N LEU A 1046 24.70 5.42 -36.46
CA LEU A 1046 25.77 6.41 -36.58
C LEU A 1046 27.16 5.79 -36.32
N LYS A 1047 27.28 4.90 -35.32
CA LYS A 1047 28.52 4.15 -35.05
C LYS A 1047 28.93 3.26 -36.22
N ARG A 1048 27.97 2.56 -36.85
CA ARG A 1048 28.22 1.70 -38.02
C ARG A 1048 28.61 2.51 -39.26
N ALA A 1049 27.93 3.64 -39.50
CA ALA A 1049 28.28 4.54 -40.60
C ALA A 1049 29.72 5.03 -40.47
N ALA A 1050 30.17 5.36 -39.26
CA ALA A 1050 31.55 5.77 -39.02
C ALA A 1050 32.57 4.64 -39.26
N SER A 1051 32.24 3.40 -38.90
CA SER A 1051 33.12 2.25 -39.06
C SER A 1051 33.26 1.81 -40.53
N ALA A 1052 32.24 2.07 -41.37
CA ALA A 1052 32.26 1.71 -42.79
C ALA A 1052 33.21 2.58 -43.64
N ASP A 1053 33.62 3.75 -43.12
CA ASP A 1053 34.61 4.62 -43.76
C ASP A 1053 36.06 4.33 -43.34
N GLU A 1054 36.28 3.51 -42.29
CA GLU A 1054 37.62 3.05 -41.87
C GLU A 1054 38.08 1.77 -42.60
N SER A 1055 37.17 1.09 -43.32
CA SER A 1055 37.41 -0.10 -44.15
C SER A 1055 37.49 0.26 -45.62
#